data_AF-A0A9D8MS60-F1
#
_entry.id   AF-A0A9D8MS60-F1
#
_cell.length_a   1.000
_cell.length_b   1.000
_cell.length_c   1.000
_cell.angle_alpha   90.00
_cell.angle_beta   90.00
_cell.angle_gamma   90.00
#
_symmetry.space_group_name_H-M   'P 1'
#
loop_
_entity.id
_entity.type
_entity.pdbx_description
1 polymer ?
#
loop_
_entity_poly.entity_id
_entity_poly.type
_entity_poly.pdbx_seq_one_letter_code
_entity_poly.pdbx_strand_id
1 'polypeptide(L)'
;MYKKLLLLLLLLTGSKTFAQNPDSLTFAVLGNSISTYYDYLPSGYAIYYTADREKNFGIQVGDTWWMQLSRFSGLTFLANASWSGSRVACDVLNSNAPFLSNHRMKALGRAGVPDFVFIAGGTNDWNTSKVPLGQYRTENFTDSVSFRGAYQRLLWKLTTWYPDTKVVCLSIFPRGNGINDKNSQGWSQADANASIKYIAQQFGQYYVDCTTVPWSSDWGAYTLDRLHPSTAGATLLATHIYNSLISQGIITRDLRRNSEVEEAERLLDLSWTADGIVNHGTYEAKVGKHGTVTTYYDAKNDTYYGCSKAKASDYFFATYDENTPLANAFNNNVTWEMLLRLDGVADESNNISRTCFLGNEENGGWAFYNSALASSFCYQHKSGVKSSVKSITGDSILVAGKFYHLVLTMDRTSHIIRYFINGKLVCTGTRAGTDMTMPQCGATKGRKGMWICIGGDATGGNYSKGAENSAACSFVFARIYDGALTQDAAIALYNDDVKRFTEPQPTHGSELLLDLQILPDGAANLAPSYRDKPVEMVGEVPVSFNADINLYEAQFVGTKTQFLKYNVGNDPLLMNTLSDAYSVEIFCRNTDALPPSNTRPLGFLNTYGLGLQMNSRGNVGYTTVTQGNKVDGSSAKTLWSWTQDGILTTEYTHYVLVFDRPNFASRLYINGELAGTRWLTFKECPVYEWTPTTWLAIGGDAKGKYDEATTLGSYPFKGEIAMVRIYGRALKKTEVKSLANILSAKEKSYTLGSNGYAAICLPFAWKVPEGCTAFIASKIESPNVKIKPIAQEGELVPYGTPVILKGTAKATITLTAEQMVNGQWTMDNDENLLVGVFPGKTLAVNEGYYMKTTGANIYRATGNVTLAPFTCYLPSDEKRSYYKLEEIDATSIKTLSSSPSKVENAIYDLSGRKMSNGKLPSGVYIKGGRKVVIK
;
A
#
# COMPACT_ATOMS: atom_id res chain seq x y z
N MET A 1 37.94 26.95 -63.08
CA MET A 1 38.52 25.95 -62.17
C MET A 1 37.74 25.91 -60.84
N TYR A 2 36.41 25.75 -60.88
CA TYR A 2 35.51 25.70 -59.71
C TYR A 2 34.30 24.80 -60.00
N LYS A 3 34.57 23.55 -60.37
CA LYS A 3 33.57 22.47 -60.52
C LYS A 3 34.22 21.12 -60.16
N LYS A 4 34.67 20.98 -58.90
CA LYS A 4 35.16 19.69 -58.36
C LYS A 4 35.13 19.57 -56.83
N LEU A 5 34.43 20.47 -56.12
CA LEU A 5 34.29 20.41 -54.65
C LEU A 5 32.84 20.19 -54.17
N LEU A 6 31.91 19.83 -55.07
CA LEU A 6 30.51 19.57 -54.72
C LEU A 6 30.08 18.10 -54.91
N LEU A 7 31.02 17.18 -55.15
CA LEU A 7 30.74 15.77 -55.44
C LEU A 7 31.36 14.78 -54.43
N LEU A 8 31.67 15.23 -53.22
CA LEU A 8 32.13 14.35 -52.12
C LEU A 8 31.30 14.49 -50.84
N LEU A 9 30.09 15.08 -50.90
CA LEU A 9 29.18 15.19 -49.74
C LEU A 9 27.80 14.54 -49.95
N LEU A 10 27.63 13.73 -51.01
CA LEU A 10 26.32 13.16 -51.39
C LEU A 10 26.32 11.64 -51.62
N LEU A 11 27.29 10.90 -51.05
CA LEU A 11 27.36 9.43 -51.14
C LEU A 11 27.42 8.70 -49.79
N LEU A 12 26.87 9.27 -48.73
CA LEU A 12 26.64 8.56 -47.46
C LEU A 12 25.17 8.65 -47.03
N THR A 13 24.27 8.19 -47.90
CA THR A 13 22.94 7.74 -47.47
C THR A 13 23.02 6.24 -47.19
N GLY A 14 22.80 5.85 -45.93
CA GLY A 14 22.40 4.49 -45.58
C GLY A 14 23.18 3.79 -44.48
N SER A 15 23.21 4.35 -43.26
CA SER A 15 23.24 3.60 -41.99
C SER A 15 22.94 4.58 -40.85
N LYS A 16 21.80 4.45 -40.17
CA LYS A 16 21.54 5.19 -38.93
C LYS A 16 22.47 4.64 -37.84
N THR A 17 23.56 5.32 -37.54
CA THR A 17 24.29 5.13 -36.29
C THR A 17 23.63 5.99 -35.21
N PHE A 18 23.12 5.35 -34.16
CA PHE A 18 22.82 6.04 -32.90
C PHE A 18 24.14 6.63 -32.38
N ALA A 19 24.17 7.93 -32.09
CA ALA A 19 25.30 8.53 -31.40
C ALA A 19 25.43 7.86 -30.01
N GLN A 20 26.57 7.23 -29.76
CA GLN A 20 26.87 6.60 -28.47
C GLN A 20 27.14 7.67 -27.42
N ASN A 21 26.50 7.51 -26.25
CA ASN A 21 26.88 8.20 -25.03
C ASN A 21 28.04 7.42 -24.39
N PRO A 22 29.23 8.02 -24.17
CA PRO A 22 30.42 7.28 -23.72
C PRO A 22 30.35 6.72 -22.28
N ASP A 23 29.30 7.03 -21.50
CA ASP A 23 29.20 6.65 -20.08
C ASP A 23 28.13 5.57 -19.75
N SER A 24 27.39 5.03 -20.74
CA SER A 24 26.35 4.02 -20.47
C SER A 24 26.85 2.58 -20.73
N LEU A 25 26.57 1.66 -19.80
CA LEU A 25 26.86 0.24 -20.01
C LEU A 25 26.07 -0.30 -21.22
N THR A 26 26.77 -0.97 -22.12
CA THR A 26 26.28 -1.43 -23.41
C THR A 26 26.03 -2.94 -23.40
N PHE A 27 25.15 -3.41 -24.28
CA PHE A 27 24.99 -4.86 -24.47
C PHE A 27 24.78 -5.26 -25.93
N ALA A 28 25.22 -6.48 -26.25
CA ALA A 28 24.95 -7.15 -27.51
C ALA A 28 24.20 -8.47 -27.29
N VAL A 29 23.48 -8.91 -28.32
CA VAL A 29 22.71 -10.16 -28.29
C VAL A 29 23.31 -11.18 -29.26
N LEU A 30 23.63 -12.37 -28.77
CA LEU A 30 23.96 -13.54 -29.59
C LEU A 30 22.80 -14.55 -29.47
N GLY A 31 21.85 -14.51 -30.40
CA GLY A 31 20.61 -15.28 -30.28
C GLY A 31 20.23 -16.14 -31.49
N ASN A 32 19.10 -16.82 -31.37
CA ASN A 32 18.45 -17.55 -32.46
C ASN A 32 17.25 -16.75 -33.03
N SER A 33 16.31 -17.42 -33.69
CA SER A 33 15.11 -16.83 -34.28
C SER A 33 14.31 -15.93 -33.32
N ILE A 34 14.23 -16.29 -32.04
CA ILE A 34 13.48 -15.57 -31.01
C ILE A 34 14.05 -14.17 -30.74
N SER A 35 15.32 -13.95 -31.10
CA SER A 35 16.02 -12.68 -30.89
C SER A 35 16.28 -11.91 -32.19
N THR A 36 15.71 -12.35 -33.31
CA THR A 36 15.86 -11.66 -34.60
C THR A 36 14.89 -10.49 -34.76
N TYR A 37 15.25 -9.51 -35.58
CA TYR A 37 14.33 -8.50 -36.10
C TYR A 37 14.94 -7.90 -37.37
N TYR A 38 14.14 -7.71 -38.42
CA TYR A 38 14.65 -7.12 -39.66
C TYR A 38 15.20 -5.70 -39.43
N ASP A 39 16.17 -5.26 -40.23
CA ASP A 39 16.90 -3.98 -40.06
C ASP A 39 17.77 -3.83 -38.79
N TYR A 40 17.76 -4.80 -37.87
CA TYR A 40 18.62 -4.79 -36.67
C TYR A 40 19.71 -5.87 -36.68
N LEU A 41 19.82 -6.63 -37.78
CA LEU A 41 20.81 -7.68 -38.00
C LEU A 41 21.75 -7.32 -39.16
N PRO A 42 22.98 -7.86 -39.23
CA PRO A 42 23.82 -7.69 -40.40
C PRO A 42 23.18 -8.31 -41.67
N SER A 43 23.55 -7.79 -42.83
CA SER A 43 23.05 -8.30 -44.11
C SER A 43 23.36 -9.80 -44.28
N GLY A 44 22.42 -10.56 -44.86
CA GLY A 44 22.55 -11.99 -45.12
C GLY A 44 22.22 -12.92 -43.93
N TYR A 45 21.86 -12.38 -42.76
CA TYR A 45 21.40 -13.19 -41.64
C TYR A 45 19.97 -13.68 -41.88
N ALA A 46 19.67 -14.92 -41.48
CA ALA A 46 18.30 -15.41 -41.52
C ALA A 46 17.46 -14.76 -40.40
N ILE A 47 16.25 -14.30 -40.74
CA ILE A 47 15.39 -13.48 -39.89
C ILE A 47 14.05 -14.18 -39.70
N TYR A 48 13.56 -14.27 -38.46
CA TYR A 48 12.20 -14.75 -38.18
C TYR A 48 11.20 -13.60 -38.19
N TYR A 49 11.45 -12.55 -37.41
CA TYR A 49 10.63 -11.34 -37.40
C TYR A 49 10.98 -10.45 -38.60
N THR A 50 10.42 -10.79 -39.76
CA THR A 50 10.55 -10.04 -41.02
C THR A 50 9.56 -8.86 -41.07
N ALA A 51 9.75 -7.95 -42.03
CA ALA A 51 8.80 -6.86 -42.27
C ALA A 51 7.36 -7.34 -42.51
N ASP A 52 7.19 -8.47 -43.22
CA ASP A 52 5.87 -9.09 -43.42
C ASP A 52 5.26 -9.61 -42.11
N ARG A 53 6.08 -10.14 -41.21
CA ARG A 53 5.61 -10.61 -39.90
C ARG A 53 5.28 -9.46 -38.96
N GLU A 54 6.01 -8.36 -38.99
CA GLU A 54 5.59 -7.12 -38.31
C GLU A 54 4.19 -6.73 -38.78
N LYS A 55 3.96 -6.67 -40.10
CA LYS A 55 2.66 -6.32 -40.67
C LYS A 55 1.54 -7.28 -40.26
N ASN A 56 1.82 -8.58 -40.21
CA ASN A 56 0.82 -9.61 -39.95
C ASN A 56 0.52 -9.80 -38.45
N PHE A 57 1.48 -9.54 -37.57
CA PHE A 57 1.35 -9.79 -36.12
C PHE A 57 1.42 -8.52 -35.26
N GLY A 58 1.67 -7.35 -35.85
CA GLY A 58 1.74 -6.07 -35.15
C GLY A 58 2.95 -5.92 -34.21
N ILE A 59 3.99 -6.74 -34.37
CA ILE A 59 5.15 -6.77 -33.47
C ILE A 59 6.21 -5.82 -34.00
N GLN A 60 6.50 -4.76 -33.25
CA GLN A 60 7.52 -3.79 -33.56
C GLN A 60 8.87 -4.14 -32.92
N VAL A 61 9.96 -3.52 -33.36
CA VAL A 61 11.29 -3.76 -32.77
C VAL A 61 11.32 -3.43 -31.27
N GLY A 62 10.58 -2.39 -30.87
CA GLY A 62 10.42 -2.00 -29.47
C GLY A 62 9.73 -3.03 -28.60
N ASP A 63 9.02 -3.98 -29.20
CA ASP A 63 8.30 -5.05 -28.53
C ASP A 63 9.17 -6.29 -28.34
N THR A 64 10.36 -6.34 -28.94
CA THR A 64 11.28 -7.47 -28.74
C THR A 64 11.83 -7.49 -27.31
N TRP A 65 12.10 -8.68 -26.78
CA TRP A 65 12.56 -8.81 -25.39
C TRP A 65 13.85 -8.02 -25.11
N TRP A 66 14.75 -7.93 -26.09
CA TRP A 66 16.04 -7.27 -25.94
C TRP A 66 15.92 -5.75 -26.01
N MET A 67 15.04 -5.18 -26.83
CA MET A 67 14.75 -3.74 -26.78
C MET A 67 13.99 -3.35 -25.52
N GLN A 68 13.05 -4.19 -25.07
CA GLN A 68 12.38 -4.00 -23.78
C GLN A 68 13.37 -4.10 -22.62
N LEU A 69 14.32 -5.04 -22.66
CA LEU A 69 15.38 -5.15 -21.67
C LEU A 69 16.25 -3.88 -21.64
N SER A 70 16.64 -3.33 -22.80
CA SER A 70 17.34 -2.04 -22.89
C SER A 70 16.57 -0.93 -22.15
N ARG A 71 15.25 -0.86 -22.37
CA ARG A 71 14.38 0.13 -21.73
C ARG A 71 14.28 -0.06 -20.21
N PHE A 72 14.12 -1.31 -19.76
CA PHE A 72 13.93 -1.66 -18.35
C PHE A 72 15.21 -1.53 -17.53
N SER A 73 16.36 -1.92 -18.11
CA SER A 73 17.64 -1.99 -17.41
C SER A 73 18.50 -0.73 -17.53
N GLY A 74 18.22 0.16 -18.48
CA GLY A 74 19.11 1.28 -18.80
C GLY A 74 20.34 0.88 -19.61
N LEU A 75 20.54 -0.41 -19.91
CA LEU A 75 21.62 -0.87 -20.79
C LEU A 75 21.40 -0.36 -22.21
N THR A 76 22.46 0.15 -22.83
CA THR A 76 22.42 0.64 -24.21
C THR A 76 22.60 -0.49 -25.19
N PHE A 77 21.61 -0.71 -26.06
CA PHE A 77 21.69 -1.72 -27.11
C PHE A 77 22.79 -1.36 -28.13
N LEU A 78 23.72 -2.28 -28.37
CA LEU A 78 24.90 -2.06 -29.22
C LEU A 78 24.81 -2.83 -30.55
N ALA A 79 24.56 -4.14 -30.46
CA ALA A 79 24.56 -5.02 -31.62
C ALA A 79 23.68 -6.25 -31.40
N ASN A 80 23.16 -6.79 -32.49
CA ASN A 80 22.42 -8.04 -32.49
C ASN A 80 23.00 -8.97 -33.56
N ALA A 81 23.59 -10.08 -33.11
CA ALA A 81 24.16 -11.13 -33.94
C ALA A 81 23.26 -12.38 -33.92
N SER A 82 21.94 -12.21 -33.91
CA SER A 82 20.97 -13.32 -33.89
C SER A 82 20.68 -13.87 -35.28
N TRP A 83 20.61 -15.20 -35.39
CA TRP A 83 20.40 -15.89 -36.68
C TRP A 83 19.28 -16.93 -36.56
N SER A 84 18.22 -16.81 -37.36
CA SER A 84 17.06 -17.70 -37.34
C SER A 84 17.45 -19.15 -37.69
N GLY A 85 17.01 -20.10 -36.87
CA GLY A 85 17.35 -21.53 -37.02
C GLY A 85 18.78 -21.92 -36.64
N SER A 86 19.59 -20.99 -36.13
CA SER A 86 20.99 -21.29 -35.75
C SER A 86 21.08 -22.16 -34.49
N ARG A 87 22.09 -23.05 -34.49
CA ARG A 87 22.46 -23.93 -33.37
C ARG A 87 23.75 -23.46 -32.72
N VAL A 88 23.96 -23.83 -31.46
CA VAL A 88 25.26 -23.69 -30.79
C VAL A 88 26.24 -24.70 -31.37
N ALA A 89 25.82 -25.97 -31.42
CA ALA A 89 26.55 -27.06 -32.06
C ALA A 89 26.57 -26.89 -33.59
N CYS A 90 27.69 -27.29 -34.16
CA CYS A 90 28.06 -27.10 -35.55
C CYS A 90 28.97 -28.23 -36.04
N ASP A 91 28.54 -28.84 -37.13
CA ASP A 91 29.24 -29.83 -37.95
C ASP A 91 30.17 -29.20 -39.01
N VAL A 92 29.95 -27.93 -39.37
CA VAL A 92 30.72 -27.20 -40.40
C VAL A 92 31.27 -25.88 -39.86
N LEU A 93 32.51 -25.90 -39.37
CA LEU A 93 33.15 -24.75 -38.71
C LEU A 93 33.29 -23.49 -39.59
N ASN A 94 33.19 -23.62 -40.92
CA ASN A 94 33.26 -22.51 -41.87
C ASN A 94 31.90 -21.86 -42.17
N SER A 95 30.81 -22.28 -41.50
CA SER A 95 29.49 -21.65 -41.67
C SER A 95 29.36 -20.34 -40.88
N ASN A 96 28.64 -19.37 -41.45
CA ASN A 96 28.37 -18.08 -40.80
C ASN A 96 27.22 -18.15 -39.78
N ALA A 97 26.33 -19.14 -39.90
CA ALA A 97 25.09 -19.21 -39.12
C ALA A 97 25.24 -19.65 -37.64
N PRO A 98 26.07 -20.65 -37.28
CA PRO A 98 26.17 -21.17 -35.92
C PRO A 98 26.74 -20.15 -34.93
N PHE A 99 26.42 -20.31 -33.64
CA PHE A 99 26.91 -19.39 -32.59
C PHE A 99 28.44 -19.35 -32.53
N LEU A 100 29.10 -20.48 -32.83
CA LEU A 100 30.56 -20.61 -32.89
C LEU A 100 31.21 -19.87 -34.06
N SER A 101 30.45 -19.26 -34.98
CA SER A 101 31.03 -18.63 -36.16
C SER A 101 31.88 -17.40 -35.80
N ASN A 102 33.07 -17.28 -36.41
CA ASN A 102 33.87 -16.05 -36.35
C ASN A 102 33.09 -14.83 -36.88
N HIS A 103 32.20 -15.04 -37.85
CA HIS A 103 31.38 -13.97 -38.42
C HIS A 103 30.44 -13.35 -37.38
N ARG A 104 29.75 -14.20 -36.61
CA ARG A 104 28.84 -13.75 -35.55
C ARG A 104 29.57 -13.17 -34.36
N MET A 105 30.74 -13.72 -34.00
CA MET A 105 31.61 -13.12 -32.98
C MET A 105 31.97 -11.68 -33.36
N LYS A 106 32.51 -11.44 -34.56
CA LYS A 106 32.82 -10.08 -35.04
C LYS A 106 31.61 -9.15 -35.05
N ALA A 107 30.43 -9.67 -35.37
CA ALA A 107 29.20 -8.87 -35.41
C ALA A 107 28.78 -8.35 -34.03
N LEU A 108 29.17 -8.99 -32.92
CA LEU A 108 28.91 -8.49 -31.56
C LEU A 108 29.69 -7.19 -31.28
N GLY A 109 30.91 -7.10 -31.80
CA GLY A 109 31.80 -5.95 -31.62
C GLY A 109 31.69 -4.86 -32.70
N ARG A 110 30.75 -4.97 -33.64
CA ARG A 110 30.74 -4.14 -34.88
C ARG A 110 30.54 -2.64 -34.62
N ALA A 111 29.99 -2.29 -33.46
CA ALA A 111 29.73 -0.93 -33.04
C ALA A 111 30.55 -0.54 -31.79
N GLY A 112 31.58 -1.32 -31.45
CA GLY A 112 32.32 -1.21 -30.18
C GLY A 112 32.28 -2.52 -29.39
N VAL A 113 33.12 -2.65 -28.36
CA VAL A 113 33.11 -3.82 -27.47
C VAL A 113 31.96 -3.67 -26.47
N PRO A 114 31.00 -4.61 -26.39
CA PRO A 114 29.89 -4.50 -25.45
C PRO A 114 30.31 -4.80 -24.00
N ASP A 115 29.71 -4.16 -23.02
CA ASP A 115 29.91 -4.51 -21.60
C ASP A 115 29.25 -5.85 -21.26
N PHE A 116 28.11 -6.14 -21.89
CA PHE A 116 27.37 -7.39 -21.73
C PHE A 116 27.09 -8.11 -23.06
N VAL A 117 27.20 -9.44 -23.08
CA VAL A 117 26.67 -10.27 -24.18
C VAL A 117 25.61 -11.22 -23.63
N PHE A 118 24.38 -11.09 -24.13
CA PHE A 118 23.29 -12.00 -23.81
C PHE A 118 23.24 -13.14 -24.82
N ILE A 119 23.35 -14.38 -24.35
CA ILE A 119 23.30 -15.58 -25.18
C ILE A 119 21.93 -16.24 -25.06
N ALA A 120 21.19 -16.29 -26.17
CA ALA A 120 19.90 -16.97 -26.30
C ALA A 120 20.01 -18.15 -27.29
N GLY A 121 20.65 -19.24 -26.87
CA GLY A 121 20.99 -20.41 -27.70
C GLY A 121 20.62 -21.75 -27.05
N GLY A 122 20.46 -22.79 -27.87
CA GLY A 122 20.13 -24.16 -27.41
C GLY A 122 18.76 -24.68 -27.88
N THR A 123 17.82 -23.80 -28.22
CA THR A 123 16.48 -24.19 -28.73
C THR A 123 16.57 -25.12 -29.93
N ASN A 124 17.40 -24.77 -30.93
CA ASN A 124 17.53 -25.53 -32.17
C ASN A 124 18.43 -26.77 -32.01
N ASP A 125 19.36 -26.74 -31.05
CA ASP A 125 20.19 -27.88 -30.67
C ASP A 125 19.35 -28.99 -30.05
N TRP A 126 18.38 -28.64 -29.20
CA TRP A 126 17.45 -29.62 -28.65
C TRP A 126 16.44 -30.12 -29.70
N ASN A 127 15.97 -29.23 -30.60
CA ASN A 127 14.93 -29.56 -31.58
C ASN A 127 15.40 -30.46 -32.75
N THR A 128 16.71 -30.56 -32.98
CA THR A 128 17.26 -31.34 -34.10
C THR A 128 17.59 -32.77 -33.67
N SER A 129 17.46 -33.71 -34.60
CA SER A 129 17.79 -35.11 -34.35
C SER A 129 19.28 -35.45 -34.38
N LYS A 130 20.15 -34.47 -34.61
CA LYS A 130 21.58 -34.67 -34.94
C LYS A 130 22.56 -34.25 -33.86
N VAL A 131 22.12 -33.59 -32.78
CA VAL A 131 23.04 -33.01 -31.77
C VAL A 131 22.99 -33.83 -30.48
N PRO A 132 24.05 -34.59 -30.15
CA PRO A 132 24.15 -35.27 -28.86
C PRO A 132 24.45 -34.25 -27.74
N LEU A 133 24.07 -34.59 -26.50
CA LEU A 133 24.36 -33.74 -25.33
C LEU A 133 25.86 -33.57 -25.10
N GLY A 134 26.63 -34.64 -25.30
CA GLY A 134 28.09 -34.65 -25.13
C GLY A 134 28.57 -34.75 -23.69
N GLN A 135 29.89 -34.59 -23.53
CA GLN A 135 30.58 -34.62 -22.23
C GLN A 135 31.15 -33.24 -21.91
N TYR A 136 31.28 -32.94 -20.62
CA TYR A 136 32.01 -31.76 -20.18
C TYR A 136 33.51 -31.95 -20.40
N ARG A 137 34.19 -30.89 -20.85
CA ARG A 137 35.64 -30.83 -20.95
C ARG A 137 36.22 -29.87 -19.92
N THR A 138 37.41 -30.16 -19.43
CA THR A 138 38.15 -29.28 -18.50
C THR A 138 39.18 -28.42 -19.23
N GLU A 139 39.63 -28.85 -20.40
CA GLU A 139 40.61 -28.18 -21.26
C GLU A 139 40.35 -28.53 -22.73
N ASN A 140 41.06 -27.87 -23.66
CA ASN A 140 40.99 -28.15 -25.10
C ASN A 140 39.54 -28.16 -25.64
N PHE A 141 38.85 -27.01 -25.53
CA PHE A 141 37.47 -26.78 -25.95
C PHE A 141 37.30 -26.79 -27.49
N THR A 142 37.59 -27.93 -28.13
CA THR A 142 37.56 -28.10 -29.60
C THR A 142 36.28 -28.78 -30.10
N ASP A 143 35.53 -29.45 -29.23
CA ASP A 143 34.25 -30.07 -29.60
C ASP A 143 33.25 -29.01 -30.05
N SER A 144 32.82 -29.09 -31.29
CA SER A 144 31.76 -28.24 -31.85
C SER A 144 30.49 -29.00 -32.15
N VAL A 145 30.46 -30.33 -32.06
CA VAL A 145 29.35 -31.15 -32.57
C VAL A 145 28.38 -31.57 -31.48
N SER A 146 28.83 -31.66 -30.24
CA SER A 146 27.95 -31.90 -29.09
C SER A 146 27.52 -30.60 -28.42
N PHE A 147 26.35 -30.60 -27.77
CA PHE A 147 25.81 -29.39 -27.15
C PHE A 147 26.73 -28.84 -26.05
N ARG A 148 27.14 -29.69 -25.09
CA ARG A 148 28.03 -29.30 -23.99
C ARG A 148 29.37 -28.80 -24.51
N GLY A 149 30.01 -29.57 -25.40
CA GLY A 149 31.30 -29.21 -25.98
C GLY A 149 31.24 -27.88 -26.74
N ALA A 150 30.22 -27.71 -27.58
CA ALA A 150 30.05 -26.49 -28.36
C ALA A 150 29.75 -25.27 -27.49
N TYR A 151 28.96 -25.41 -26.42
CA TYR A 151 28.68 -24.31 -25.50
C TYR A 151 29.92 -23.91 -24.67
N GLN A 152 30.75 -24.87 -24.25
CA GLN A 152 32.04 -24.58 -23.61
C GLN A 152 33.00 -23.87 -24.58
N ARG A 153 33.07 -24.34 -25.83
CA ARG A 153 33.84 -23.69 -26.89
C ARG A 153 33.34 -22.28 -27.18
N LEU A 154 32.03 -22.05 -27.10
CA LEU A 154 31.41 -20.74 -27.28
C LEU A 154 31.85 -19.77 -26.18
N LEU A 155 31.73 -20.16 -24.90
CA LEU A 155 32.15 -19.30 -23.79
C LEU A 155 33.65 -19.05 -23.80
N TRP A 156 34.47 -20.09 -24.01
CA TRP A 156 35.91 -19.94 -24.18
C TRP A 156 36.27 -18.93 -25.26
N LYS A 157 35.59 -18.99 -26.40
CA LYS A 157 35.84 -18.08 -27.51
C LYS A 157 35.40 -16.65 -27.20
N LEU A 158 34.23 -16.47 -26.60
CA LEU A 158 33.72 -15.15 -26.21
C LEU A 158 34.65 -14.49 -25.18
N THR A 159 35.05 -15.21 -24.13
CA THR A 159 35.96 -14.66 -23.10
C THR A 159 37.38 -14.47 -23.61
N THR A 160 37.79 -15.17 -24.68
CA THR A 160 39.08 -14.93 -25.34
C THR A 160 39.04 -13.70 -26.25
N TRP A 161 37.94 -13.50 -26.98
CA TRP A 161 37.81 -12.38 -27.94
C TRP A 161 37.39 -11.07 -27.28
N TYR A 162 36.64 -11.17 -26.18
CA TYR A 162 36.09 -10.05 -25.44
C TYR A 162 36.34 -10.25 -23.93
N PRO A 163 37.60 -10.14 -23.47
CA PRO A 163 37.98 -10.48 -22.10
C PRO A 163 37.31 -9.60 -21.02
N ASP A 164 36.94 -8.36 -21.37
CA ASP A 164 36.31 -7.41 -20.45
C ASP A 164 34.77 -7.46 -20.49
N THR A 165 34.19 -8.24 -21.41
CA THR A 165 32.74 -8.37 -21.58
C THR A 165 32.16 -9.42 -20.64
N LYS A 166 31.13 -9.05 -19.89
CA LYS A 166 30.34 -9.97 -19.06
C LYS A 166 29.35 -10.76 -19.92
N VAL A 167 29.35 -12.08 -19.80
CA VAL A 167 28.43 -12.94 -20.55
C VAL A 167 27.25 -13.34 -19.68
N VAL A 168 26.03 -13.16 -20.20
CA VAL A 168 24.79 -13.59 -19.56
C VAL A 168 24.16 -14.71 -20.38
N CYS A 169 24.27 -15.93 -19.88
CA CYS A 169 23.70 -17.12 -20.49
C CYS A 169 22.23 -17.27 -20.10
N LEU A 170 21.33 -17.14 -21.07
CA LEU A 170 19.91 -17.37 -20.85
C LEU A 170 19.61 -18.87 -21.02
N SER A 171 18.78 -19.43 -20.15
CA SER A 171 18.23 -20.77 -20.37
C SER A 171 17.44 -20.82 -21.67
N ILE A 172 17.23 -22.02 -22.21
CA ILE A 172 16.27 -22.23 -23.30
C ILE A 172 14.90 -21.69 -22.82
N PHE A 173 14.31 -20.81 -23.64
CA PHE A 173 13.03 -20.18 -23.33
C PHE A 173 11.89 -21.21 -23.33
N PRO A 174 10.81 -20.97 -22.56
CA PRO A 174 9.65 -21.86 -22.54
C PRO A 174 9.10 -22.08 -23.95
N ARG A 175 8.62 -23.29 -24.21
CA ARG A 175 8.02 -23.65 -25.50
C ARG A 175 6.94 -24.71 -25.27
N GLY A 176 6.14 -24.99 -26.29
CA GLY A 176 5.01 -25.92 -26.18
C GLY A 176 5.37 -27.36 -25.79
N ASN A 177 6.65 -27.74 -25.82
CA ASN A 177 7.16 -29.04 -25.34
C ASN A 177 7.50 -28.98 -23.84
N GLY A 178 7.30 -30.07 -23.12
CA GLY A 178 7.70 -30.21 -21.73
C GLY A 178 9.22 -30.06 -21.56
N ILE A 179 9.64 -29.42 -20.47
CA ILE A 179 11.07 -29.18 -20.21
C ILE A 179 11.86 -30.49 -20.03
N ASN A 180 11.19 -31.55 -19.57
CA ASN A 180 11.76 -32.88 -19.37
C ASN A 180 11.57 -33.82 -20.58
N ASP A 181 10.92 -33.35 -21.64
CA ASP A 181 10.75 -34.15 -22.86
C ASP A 181 12.13 -34.43 -23.46
N LYS A 182 12.41 -35.70 -23.75
CA LYS A 182 13.67 -36.10 -24.39
C LYS A 182 13.56 -35.89 -25.90
N ASN A 183 14.60 -35.32 -26.50
CA ASN A 183 14.73 -35.31 -27.95
C ASN A 183 15.14 -36.69 -28.48
N SER A 184 15.29 -36.82 -29.80
CA SER A 184 15.68 -38.10 -30.42
C SER A 184 17.11 -38.54 -30.09
N GLN A 185 17.89 -37.72 -29.40
CA GLN A 185 19.23 -38.01 -28.91
C GLN A 185 19.23 -38.37 -27.41
N GLY A 186 18.05 -38.49 -26.79
CA GLY A 186 17.85 -39.03 -25.45
C GLY A 186 18.00 -38.01 -24.30
N TRP A 187 18.11 -36.71 -24.60
CA TRP A 187 18.30 -35.65 -23.59
C TRP A 187 17.24 -34.55 -23.68
N SER A 188 17.00 -33.86 -22.56
CA SER A 188 15.89 -32.91 -22.35
C SER A 188 16.33 -31.44 -22.34
N GLN A 189 15.37 -30.51 -22.39
CA GLN A 189 15.68 -29.09 -22.21
C GLN A 189 16.24 -28.81 -20.81
N ALA A 190 15.77 -29.55 -19.79
CA ALA A 190 16.33 -29.51 -18.44
C ALA A 190 17.81 -29.90 -18.43
N ASP A 191 18.21 -30.93 -19.18
CA ASP A 191 19.62 -31.36 -19.30
C ASP A 191 20.48 -30.28 -19.95
N ALA A 192 19.97 -29.61 -20.99
CA ALA A 192 20.65 -28.47 -21.60
C ALA A 192 20.75 -27.28 -20.65
N ASN A 193 19.67 -26.89 -19.98
CA ASN A 193 19.66 -25.74 -19.07
C ASN A 193 20.59 -25.96 -17.86
N ALA A 194 20.60 -27.18 -17.31
CA ALA A 194 21.57 -27.58 -16.29
C ALA A 194 23.02 -27.47 -16.82
N SER A 195 23.25 -27.87 -18.08
CA SER A 195 24.56 -27.75 -18.72
C SER A 195 24.95 -26.29 -18.95
N ILE A 196 24.04 -25.43 -19.41
CA ILE A 196 24.28 -23.99 -19.60
C ILE A 196 24.66 -23.34 -18.27
N LYS A 197 23.90 -23.60 -17.20
CA LYS A 197 24.18 -23.08 -15.86
C LYS A 197 25.55 -23.53 -15.35
N TYR A 198 25.83 -24.83 -15.44
CA TYR A 198 27.12 -25.38 -15.03
C TYR A 198 28.28 -24.74 -15.81
N ILE A 199 28.16 -24.67 -17.14
CA ILE A 199 29.20 -24.12 -18.01
C ILE A 199 29.40 -22.61 -17.75
N ALA A 200 28.32 -21.83 -17.58
CA ALA A 200 28.43 -20.42 -17.21
C ALA A 200 29.24 -20.24 -15.91
N GLN A 201 28.94 -21.04 -14.89
CA GLN A 201 29.68 -21.02 -13.61
C GLN A 201 31.16 -21.39 -13.78
N GLN A 202 31.49 -22.40 -14.60
CA GLN A 202 32.88 -22.79 -14.87
C GLN A 202 33.71 -21.68 -15.52
N PHE A 203 33.08 -20.82 -16.33
CA PHE A 203 33.73 -19.69 -16.98
C PHE A 203 33.60 -18.36 -16.20
N GLY A 204 33.06 -18.40 -14.98
CA GLY A 204 32.84 -17.20 -14.16
C GLY A 204 31.80 -16.23 -14.74
N GLN A 205 30.85 -16.74 -15.53
CA GLN A 205 29.83 -15.96 -16.23
C GLN A 205 28.45 -16.17 -15.63
N TYR A 206 27.50 -15.31 -16.01
CA TYR A 206 26.17 -15.26 -15.40
C TYR A 206 25.17 -16.20 -16.08
N TYR A 207 24.18 -16.66 -15.31
CA TYR A 207 23.09 -17.49 -15.80
C TYR A 207 21.73 -16.93 -15.37
N VAL A 208 20.80 -16.84 -16.30
CA VAL A 208 19.40 -16.44 -16.02
C VAL A 208 18.47 -17.59 -16.43
N ASP A 209 17.71 -18.07 -15.46
CA ASP A 209 16.70 -19.11 -15.67
C ASP A 209 15.39 -18.50 -16.19
N CYS A 210 15.13 -18.63 -17.48
CA CYS A 210 13.91 -18.16 -18.12
C CYS A 210 12.80 -19.21 -18.16
N THR A 211 13.00 -20.41 -17.59
CA THR A 211 12.01 -21.52 -17.69
C THR A 211 10.71 -21.25 -16.95
N THR A 212 10.73 -20.30 -16.01
CA THR A 212 9.58 -19.92 -15.16
C THR A 212 8.72 -18.80 -15.75
N VAL A 213 9.06 -18.27 -16.93
CA VAL A 213 8.22 -17.30 -17.63
C VAL A 213 6.88 -17.97 -17.98
N PRO A 214 5.72 -17.38 -17.61
CA PRO A 214 4.44 -18.10 -17.56
C PRO A 214 3.73 -18.22 -18.93
N TRP A 215 4.47 -18.45 -20.02
CA TRP A 215 3.88 -18.62 -21.36
C TRP A 215 2.91 -19.81 -21.45
N SER A 216 3.10 -20.84 -20.63
CA SER A 216 2.24 -22.03 -20.59
C SER A 216 0.84 -21.78 -20.05
N SER A 217 0.61 -20.64 -19.39
CA SER A 217 -0.73 -20.25 -18.93
C SER A 217 -1.65 -19.85 -20.08
N ASP A 218 -1.10 -19.30 -21.17
CA ASP A 218 -1.82 -19.03 -22.42
C ASP A 218 -0.85 -18.93 -23.60
N TRP A 219 -0.63 -20.06 -24.28
CA TRP A 219 0.28 -20.10 -25.43
C TRP A 219 -0.16 -19.18 -26.57
N GLY A 220 -1.47 -18.99 -26.78
CA GLY A 220 -2.00 -18.18 -27.87
C GLY A 220 -1.81 -16.69 -27.63
N ALA A 221 -1.92 -16.25 -26.37
CA ALA A 221 -1.67 -14.86 -26.01
C ALA A 221 -0.17 -14.51 -26.04
N TYR A 222 0.70 -15.41 -25.57
CA TYR A 222 2.10 -15.10 -25.34
C TYR A 222 3.05 -15.51 -26.46
N THR A 223 2.62 -16.35 -27.40
CA THR A 223 3.47 -16.83 -28.49
C THR A 223 2.71 -16.90 -29.81
N LEU A 224 3.44 -16.79 -30.92
CA LEU A 224 2.90 -16.91 -32.27
C LEU A 224 2.75 -18.36 -32.72
N ASP A 225 3.63 -19.23 -32.25
CA ASP A 225 3.72 -20.62 -32.69
C ASP A 225 4.16 -21.57 -31.56
N ARG A 226 3.81 -21.23 -30.31
CA ARG A 226 4.24 -21.96 -29.09
C ARG A 226 5.75 -21.96 -28.88
N LEU A 227 6.47 -21.04 -29.53
CA LEU A 227 7.91 -20.84 -29.40
C LEU A 227 8.31 -19.37 -29.47
N HIS A 228 7.85 -18.65 -30.50
CA HIS A 228 8.24 -17.27 -30.74
C HIS A 228 7.32 -16.30 -30.00
N PRO A 229 7.83 -15.41 -29.15
CA PRO A 229 7.02 -14.47 -28.39
C PRO A 229 6.13 -13.56 -29.26
N SER A 230 4.91 -13.33 -28.79
CA SER A 230 4.14 -12.12 -29.11
C SER A 230 4.69 -10.92 -28.32
N THR A 231 4.15 -9.71 -28.54
CA THR A 231 4.48 -8.53 -27.72
C THR A 231 4.31 -8.79 -26.22
N ALA A 232 3.19 -9.41 -25.82
CA ALA A 232 2.92 -9.74 -24.41
C ALA A 232 3.92 -10.78 -23.87
N GLY A 233 4.24 -11.82 -24.64
CA GLY A 233 5.23 -12.83 -24.25
C GLY A 233 6.63 -12.26 -24.12
N ALA A 234 7.01 -11.35 -25.01
CA ALA A 234 8.30 -10.67 -24.99
C ALA A 234 8.45 -9.74 -23.78
N THR A 235 7.36 -9.07 -23.36
CA THR A 235 7.34 -8.25 -22.14
C THR A 235 7.54 -9.10 -20.89
N LEU A 236 6.87 -10.25 -20.78
CA LEU A 236 7.08 -11.18 -19.66
C LEU A 236 8.53 -11.67 -19.61
N LEU A 237 9.10 -12.02 -20.76
CA LEU A 237 10.48 -12.48 -20.86
C LEU A 237 11.48 -11.38 -20.48
N ALA A 238 11.32 -10.16 -21.01
CA ALA A 238 12.20 -9.03 -20.71
C ALA A 238 12.14 -8.63 -19.23
N THR A 239 10.94 -8.60 -18.65
CA THR A 239 10.72 -8.29 -17.23
C THR A 239 11.39 -9.32 -16.34
N HIS A 240 11.25 -10.61 -16.68
CA HIS A 240 11.87 -11.70 -15.94
C HIS A 240 13.40 -11.64 -15.98
N ILE A 241 13.97 -11.42 -17.16
CA ILE A 241 15.42 -11.27 -17.34
C ILE A 241 15.91 -10.06 -16.52
N TYR A 242 15.27 -8.91 -16.64
CA TYR A 242 15.62 -7.70 -15.88
C TYR A 242 15.63 -7.96 -14.36
N ASN A 243 14.54 -8.53 -13.81
CA ASN A 243 14.45 -8.83 -12.39
C ASN A 243 15.52 -9.83 -11.92
N SER A 244 15.88 -10.78 -12.77
CA SER A 244 16.94 -11.75 -12.47
C SER A 244 18.32 -11.10 -12.45
N LEU A 245 18.60 -10.16 -13.36
CA LEU A 245 19.87 -9.42 -13.37
C LEU A 245 20.03 -8.58 -12.10
N ILE A 246 18.95 -7.94 -11.64
CA ILE A 246 18.92 -7.15 -10.40
C ILE A 246 19.11 -8.04 -9.17
N SER A 247 18.36 -9.14 -9.06
CA SER A 247 18.42 -10.02 -7.88
C SER A 247 19.77 -10.72 -7.73
N GLN A 248 20.48 -10.93 -8.83
CA GLN A 248 21.84 -11.48 -8.85
C GLN A 248 22.93 -10.41 -8.68
N GLY A 249 22.58 -9.12 -8.58
CA GLY A 249 23.54 -8.01 -8.48
C GLY A 249 24.42 -7.83 -9.72
N ILE A 250 23.98 -8.35 -10.88
CA ILE A 250 24.71 -8.26 -12.16
C ILE A 250 24.66 -6.82 -12.68
N ILE A 251 23.49 -6.21 -12.50
CA ILE A 251 23.23 -4.80 -12.72
C ILE A 251 22.56 -4.24 -11.46
N THR A 252 22.70 -2.93 -11.23
CA THR A 252 21.94 -2.22 -10.20
C THR A 252 20.65 -1.68 -10.79
N ARG A 253 19.67 -1.35 -9.93
CA ARG A 253 18.47 -0.60 -10.38
C ARG A 253 18.85 0.76 -10.98
N ASP A 254 20.02 1.27 -10.58
CA ASP A 254 20.59 2.58 -10.91
C ASP A 254 21.50 2.62 -12.15
N LEU A 255 21.48 1.65 -13.08
CA LEU A 255 22.32 1.73 -14.29
C LEU A 255 21.96 2.92 -15.22
N ARG A 256 20.89 3.67 -14.93
CA ARG A 256 20.66 5.02 -15.47
C ARG A 256 21.40 6.06 -14.63
N ARG A 257 22.72 6.12 -14.72
CA ARG A 257 23.44 7.37 -14.38
C ARG A 257 23.84 8.07 -15.67
N ASN A 258 23.23 9.24 -15.86
CA ASN A 258 23.70 10.44 -16.55
C ASN A 258 22.58 11.12 -17.36
N SER A 259 21.51 11.55 -16.65
CA SER A 259 20.75 12.79 -16.92
C SER A 259 19.61 13.05 -15.94
N GLU A 260 19.23 12.09 -15.08
CA GLU A 260 18.20 12.27 -14.05
C GLU A 260 18.88 12.79 -12.75
N VAL A 261 18.45 13.95 -12.24
CA VAL A 261 19.12 14.62 -11.10
C VAL A 261 18.66 13.93 -9.81
N GLU A 262 19.58 13.33 -9.04
CA GLU A 262 19.29 12.84 -7.67
C GLU A 262 18.94 14.01 -6.72
N GLU A 263 19.43 15.22 -7.03
CA GLU A 263 19.23 16.46 -6.27
C GLU A 263 18.48 17.51 -7.11
N ALA A 264 17.15 17.40 -7.20
CA ALA A 264 16.33 18.48 -7.77
C ALA A 264 15.88 19.45 -6.66
N GLU A 265 15.95 20.75 -6.90
CA GLU A 265 15.48 21.76 -5.95
C GLU A 265 13.95 21.87 -5.99
N ARG A 266 13.34 22.07 -4.81
CA ARG A 266 11.91 22.38 -4.70
C ARG A 266 11.68 23.84 -5.06
N LEU A 267 11.30 24.11 -6.32
CA LEU A 267 10.88 25.44 -6.75
C LEU A 267 9.62 25.88 -6.00
N LEU A 268 8.63 24.99 -5.91
CA LEU A 268 7.48 25.17 -5.03
C LEU A 268 7.49 24.09 -3.97
N ASP A 269 7.26 24.49 -2.72
CA ASP A 269 6.98 23.59 -1.60
C ASP A 269 5.78 24.17 -0.85
N LEU A 270 4.60 23.86 -1.36
CA LEU A 270 3.34 24.39 -0.85
C LEU A 270 2.88 23.54 0.34
N SER A 271 2.65 24.20 1.45
CA SER A 271 2.07 23.63 2.68
C SER A 271 0.99 24.57 3.21
N TRP A 272 0.34 24.20 4.31
CA TRP A 272 -0.68 25.02 4.95
C TRP A 272 -0.35 25.31 6.40
N THR A 273 -0.93 26.40 6.89
CA THR A 273 -0.90 26.85 8.28
C THR A 273 -2.30 27.32 8.70
N ALA A 274 -2.46 27.80 9.94
CA ALA A 274 -3.70 28.44 10.37
C ALA A 274 -4.12 29.62 9.47
N ASP A 275 -3.16 30.34 8.90
CA ASP A 275 -3.39 31.54 8.10
C ASP A 275 -3.64 31.26 6.61
N GLY A 276 -3.40 30.02 6.15
CA GLY A 276 -3.61 29.60 4.78
C GLY A 276 -2.40 28.92 4.16
N ILE A 277 -2.29 29.02 2.84
CA ILE A 277 -1.21 28.40 2.06
C ILE A 277 0.11 29.18 2.22
N VAL A 278 1.21 28.46 2.33
CA VAL A 278 2.58 28.99 2.42
C VAL A 278 3.45 28.28 1.40
N ASN A 279 4.46 28.96 0.87
CA ASN A 279 5.47 28.40 -0.01
C ASN A 279 6.84 28.41 0.67
N HIS A 280 7.46 27.24 0.80
CA HIS A 280 8.83 27.07 1.32
C HIS A 280 9.85 26.79 0.21
N GLY A 281 9.43 26.78 -1.05
CA GLY A 281 10.29 26.53 -2.20
C GLY A 281 11.20 27.72 -2.53
N THR A 282 12.19 27.47 -3.40
CA THR A 282 13.19 28.46 -3.78
C THR A 282 12.66 29.53 -4.74
N TYR A 283 11.55 29.27 -5.43
CA TYR A 283 10.90 30.25 -6.29
C TYR A 283 9.84 31.05 -5.52
N GLU A 284 9.98 32.37 -5.50
CA GLU A 284 9.04 33.29 -4.85
C GLU A 284 7.73 33.44 -5.65
N ALA A 285 6.82 32.48 -5.49
CA ALA A 285 5.45 32.59 -5.99
C ALA A 285 4.54 33.36 -5.02
N LYS A 286 3.67 34.23 -5.55
CA LYS A 286 2.52 34.71 -4.78
C LYS A 286 1.55 33.55 -4.62
N VAL A 287 1.29 33.16 -3.37
CA VAL A 287 0.31 32.14 -3.01
C VAL A 287 -0.92 32.77 -2.37
N GLY A 288 -2.05 32.09 -2.44
CA GLY A 288 -3.28 32.55 -1.80
C GLY A 288 -4.44 31.60 -1.96
N LYS A 289 -5.63 32.09 -1.57
CA LYS A 289 -6.88 31.36 -1.70
C LYS A 289 -7.95 32.20 -2.39
N HIS A 290 -8.90 31.52 -3.02
CA HIS A 290 -10.13 32.11 -3.51
C HIS A 290 -11.33 31.47 -2.79
N GLY A 291 -12.34 32.29 -2.49
CA GLY A 291 -13.58 31.85 -1.87
C GLY A 291 -13.42 31.38 -0.41
N THR A 292 -14.06 30.26 -0.09
CA THR A 292 -14.33 29.80 1.29
C THR A 292 -13.56 28.54 1.68
N VAL A 293 -12.42 28.27 1.02
CA VAL A 293 -11.52 27.17 1.38
C VAL A 293 -10.95 27.36 2.79
N THR A 294 -10.72 26.25 3.45
CA THR A 294 -10.35 26.18 4.88
C THR A 294 -9.03 25.45 5.07
N THR A 295 -8.38 25.71 6.19
CA THR A 295 -7.30 24.88 6.69
C THR A 295 -7.72 24.18 7.97
N TYR A 296 -7.22 22.97 8.19
CA TYR A 296 -7.49 22.20 9.41
C TYR A 296 -6.19 21.67 9.98
N TYR A 297 -6.05 21.78 11.30
CA TYR A 297 -4.92 21.21 12.02
C TYR A 297 -5.20 19.76 12.39
N ASP A 298 -4.26 18.88 12.07
CA ASP A 298 -4.19 17.52 12.56
C ASP A 298 -3.19 17.43 13.69
N ALA A 299 -3.70 17.27 14.91
CA ALA A 299 -2.89 17.14 16.10
C ALA A 299 -2.08 15.82 16.15
N LYS A 300 -2.55 14.75 15.49
CA LYS A 300 -1.86 13.45 15.48
C LYS A 300 -0.58 13.51 14.66
N ASN A 301 -0.63 14.20 13.52
CA ASN A 301 0.50 14.33 12.62
C ASN A 301 1.28 15.65 12.77
N ASP A 302 0.79 16.55 13.64
CA ASP A 302 1.29 17.91 13.83
C ASP A 302 1.42 18.64 12.49
N THR A 303 0.32 18.71 11.74
CA THR A 303 0.34 19.23 10.37
C THR A 303 -1.01 19.87 10.02
N TYR A 304 -0.97 20.94 9.23
CA TYR A 304 -2.19 21.54 8.67
C TYR A 304 -2.47 21.00 7.27
N TYR A 305 -3.75 20.83 6.95
CA TYR A 305 -4.24 20.53 5.61
C TYR A 305 -4.89 21.74 4.98
N GLY A 306 -4.73 21.89 3.66
CA GLY A 306 -5.53 22.79 2.84
C GLY A 306 -6.70 22.07 2.20
N CYS A 307 -7.92 22.52 2.44
CA CYS A 307 -9.13 21.87 1.92
C CYS A 307 -9.81 22.72 0.85
N SER A 308 -9.74 22.28 -0.41
CA SER A 308 -10.51 22.84 -1.52
C SER A 308 -11.94 22.30 -1.53
N LYS A 309 -12.83 22.91 -2.34
CA LYS A 309 -14.20 22.43 -2.53
C LYS A 309 -14.44 22.14 -4.01
N ALA A 310 -15.41 21.28 -4.32
CA ALA A 310 -15.87 21.02 -5.68
C ALA A 310 -16.70 22.21 -6.23
N LYS A 311 -16.11 23.41 -6.21
CA LYS A 311 -16.72 24.66 -6.66
C LYS A 311 -15.67 25.51 -7.37
N ALA A 312 -16.07 26.11 -8.49
CA ALA A 312 -15.21 26.96 -9.31
C ALA A 312 -14.61 28.17 -8.57
N SER A 313 -15.17 28.57 -7.44
CA SER A 313 -14.72 29.71 -6.64
C SER A 313 -13.91 29.34 -5.40
N ASP A 314 -13.68 28.05 -5.11
CA ASP A 314 -13.11 27.61 -3.83
C ASP A 314 -11.85 26.75 -4.03
N TYR A 315 -10.70 27.41 -4.21
CA TYR A 315 -9.40 26.79 -4.47
C TYR A 315 -8.23 27.58 -3.85
N PHE A 316 -7.05 26.96 -3.77
CA PHE A 316 -5.79 27.67 -3.49
C PHE A 316 -5.03 27.92 -4.80
N PHE A 317 -4.11 28.89 -4.82
CA PHE A 317 -3.32 29.18 -6.00
C PHE A 317 -1.87 29.54 -5.70
N ALA A 318 -1.00 29.37 -6.69
CA ALA A 318 0.37 29.88 -6.73
C ALA A 318 0.65 30.53 -8.09
N THR A 319 1.22 31.73 -8.16
CA THR A 319 1.44 32.45 -9.43
C THR A 319 2.83 32.25 -10.03
N TYR A 320 2.94 32.35 -11.34
CA TYR A 320 4.21 32.36 -12.07
C TYR A 320 4.11 33.09 -13.42
N ASP A 321 5.25 33.42 -14.01
CA ASP A 321 5.37 34.07 -15.33
C ASP A 321 6.15 33.19 -16.32
N GLU A 322 6.11 33.51 -17.62
CA GLU A 322 6.63 32.66 -18.70
C GLU A 322 8.17 32.44 -18.64
N ASN A 323 8.91 33.38 -18.05
CA ASN A 323 10.37 33.39 -18.00
C ASN A 323 10.91 33.07 -16.59
N THR A 324 10.15 32.31 -15.81
CA THR A 324 10.50 31.94 -14.43
C THR A 324 11.12 30.54 -14.38
N PRO A 325 11.91 30.20 -13.33
CA PRO A 325 12.40 28.84 -13.13
C PRO A 325 11.29 27.78 -13.23
N LEU A 326 10.10 28.11 -12.73
CA LEU A 326 8.94 27.23 -12.75
C LEU A 326 8.40 26.96 -14.16
N ALA A 327 8.27 28.01 -14.99
CA ALA A 327 7.92 27.84 -16.40
C ALA A 327 9.00 27.09 -17.19
N ASN A 328 10.28 27.33 -16.88
CA ASN A 328 11.41 26.61 -17.48
C ASN A 328 11.38 25.12 -17.13
N ALA A 329 11.05 24.76 -15.89
CA ALA A 329 10.90 23.37 -15.46
C ALA A 329 9.77 22.68 -16.26
N PHE A 330 8.58 23.29 -16.34
CA PHE A 330 7.46 22.74 -17.11
C PHE A 330 7.78 22.51 -18.59
N ASN A 331 8.60 23.36 -19.19
CA ASN A 331 8.99 23.27 -20.59
C ASN A 331 10.23 22.37 -20.83
N ASN A 332 10.88 21.86 -19.78
CA ASN A 332 12.11 21.07 -19.87
C ASN A 332 12.07 19.83 -18.98
N ASN A 333 12.50 19.90 -17.73
CA ASN A 333 12.52 18.74 -16.84
C ASN A 333 11.82 19.15 -15.55
N VAL A 334 10.91 18.30 -15.07
CA VAL A 334 10.10 18.65 -13.91
C VAL A 334 9.60 17.41 -13.20
N THR A 335 9.47 17.53 -11.89
CA THR A 335 8.77 16.58 -11.05
C THR A 335 7.66 17.28 -10.30
N TRP A 336 6.48 16.69 -10.31
CA TRP A 336 5.38 17.04 -9.41
C TRP A 336 5.32 16.00 -8.30
N GLU A 337 5.27 16.44 -7.05
CA GLU A 337 5.04 15.59 -5.90
C GLU A 337 3.87 16.17 -5.10
N MET A 338 2.90 15.35 -4.71
CA MET A 338 1.81 15.80 -3.85
C MET A 338 1.33 14.69 -2.95
N LEU A 339 0.91 15.08 -1.75
CA LEU A 339 0.20 14.22 -0.83
C LEU A 339 -1.18 14.82 -0.60
N LEU A 340 -2.21 14.15 -1.13
CA LEU A 340 -3.59 14.62 -1.07
C LEU A 340 -4.57 13.50 -0.76
N ARG A 341 -5.73 13.89 -0.27
CA ARG A 341 -6.94 13.08 -0.17
C ARG A 341 -7.99 13.65 -1.10
N LEU A 342 -8.58 12.81 -1.95
CA LEU A 342 -9.77 13.20 -2.71
C LEU A 342 -10.98 13.07 -1.78
N ASP A 343 -11.75 14.13 -1.58
CA ASP A 343 -12.93 14.13 -0.70
C ASP A 343 -14.25 13.95 -1.47
N GLY A 344 -14.20 13.91 -2.82
CA GLY A 344 -15.32 13.56 -3.69
C GLY A 344 -14.84 12.95 -5.02
N VAL A 345 -15.66 12.09 -5.64
CA VAL A 345 -15.42 11.50 -6.96
C VAL A 345 -16.58 11.75 -7.92
N ALA A 346 -16.24 11.88 -9.20
CA ALA A 346 -17.17 11.91 -10.32
C ALA A 346 -17.99 10.61 -10.44
N ASP A 347 -19.31 10.74 -10.63
CA ASP A 347 -20.28 9.66 -10.86
C ASP A 347 -20.12 9.01 -12.26
N GLU A 348 -20.19 7.67 -12.35
CA GLU A 348 -20.17 6.92 -13.62
C GLU A 348 -21.38 7.20 -14.54
N SER A 349 -22.42 7.92 -14.07
CA SER A 349 -23.61 8.21 -14.90
C SER A 349 -23.32 9.12 -16.11
N ASN A 350 -22.19 9.83 -16.09
CA ASN A 350 -21.64 10.52 -17.25
C ASN A 350 -20.25 9.96 -17.53
N ASN A 351 -20.09 9.19 -18.61
CA ASN A 351 -18.84 8.65 -19.17
C ASN A 351 -17.71 9.69 -19.43
N ILE A 352 -17.84 10.93 -18.93
CA ILE A 352 -17.05 12.12 -19.28
C ILE A 352 -16.74 13.03 -18.07
N SER A 353 -17.29 12.83 -16.86
CA SER A 353 -16.99 13.75 -15.75
C SER A 353 -15.59 13.47 -15.16
N ARG A 354 -14.63 14.34 -15.48
CA ARG A 354 -13.26 14.32 -14.93
C ARG A 354 -13.18 15.38 -13.84
N THR A 355 -12.57 15.03 -12.71
CA THR A 355 -12.26 16.01 -11.64
C THR A 355 -10.79 16.37 -11.72
N CYS A 356 -10.47 17.66 -11.64
CA CYS A 356 -9.11 18.18 -11.60
C CYS A 356 -8.79 18.60 -10.16
N PHE A 357 -7.61 18.21 -9.68
CA PHE A 357 -7.14 18.57 -8.34
C PHE A 357 -5.87 19.41 -8.37
N LEU A 358 -5.14 19.45 -9.49
CA LEU A 358 -4.01 20.34 -9.68
C LEU A 358 -3.81 20.62 -11.18
N GLY A 359 -3.79 21.87 -11.60
CA GLY A 359 -3.52 22.25 -12.99
C GLY A 359 -3.20 23.72 -13.15
N ASN A 360 -2.64 24.13 -14.29
CA ASN A 360 -2.16 25.50 -14.49
C ASN A 360 -2.77 26.27 -15.67
N GLU A 361 -3.38 25.62 -16.68
CA GLU A 361 -4.11 26.32 -17.74
C GLU A 361 -4.94 25.36 -18.62
N GLU A 362 -6.25 25.60 -18.72
CA GLU A 362 -7.21 24.79 -19.51
C GLU A 362 -6.86 24.63 -21.01
N ASN A 363 -6.20 25.64 -21.61
CA ASN A 363 -5.98 25.76 -23.07
C ASN A 363 -4.50 25.96 -23.47
N GLY A 364 -3.57 25.48 -22.64
CA GLY A 364 -2.12 25.55 -22.89
C GLY A 364 -1.24 24.73 -21.95
N GLY A 365 -1.74 24.35 -20.78
CA GLY A 365 -0.92 23.83 -19.69
C GLY A 365 -1.03 22.32 -19.48
N TRP A 366 -0.95 21.94 -18.22
CA TRP A 366 -1.05 20.58 -17.69
C TRP A 366 -2.03 20.53 -16.53
N ALA A 367 -2.61 19.35 -16.30
CA ALA A 367 -3.56 19.11 -15.24
C ALA A 367 -3.57 17.63 -14.85
N PHE A 368 -3.62 17.38 -13.54
CA PHE A 368 -3.95 16.08 -12.98
C PHE A 368 -5.47 15.93 -12.89
N TYR A 369 -5.97 14.85 -13.46
CA TYR A 369 -7.38 14.48 -13.41
C TYR A 369 -7.58 13.09 -12.83
N ASN A 370 -8.70 12.93 -12.14
CA ASN A 370 -9.23 11.62 -11.75
C ASN A 370 -10.60 11.37 -12.39
N SER A 371 -10.82 10.12 -12.79
CA SER A 371 -12.11 9.58 -13.21
C SER A 371 -12.32 8.18 -12.64
N ALA A 372 -13.51 7.60 -12.82
CA ALA A 372 -13.78 6.23 -12.43
C ALA A 372 -12.89 5.17 -13.11
N LEU A 373 -12.19 5.53 -14.19
CA LEU A 373 -11.41 4.59 -15.01
C LEU A 373 -9.90 4.77 -14.87
N ALA A 374 -9.43 5.95 -14.47
CA ALA A 374 -8.00 6.24 -14.39
C ALA A 374 -7.71 7.52 -13.58
N SER A 375 -6.59 7.48 -12.87
CA SER A 375 -5.83 8.70 -12.58
C SER A 375 -4.99 9.07 -13.81
N SER A 376 -4.97 10.35 -14.19
CA SER A 376 -4.31 10.80 -15.41
C SER A 376 -3.64 12.15 -15.26
N PHE A 377 -2.55 12.32 -15.98
CA PHE A 377 -1.91 13.60 -16.20
C PHE A 377 -2.12 13.99 -17.66
N CYS A 378 -2.84 15.08 -17.88
CA CYS A 378 -3.10 15.63 -19.21
C CYS A 378 -2.23 16.87 -19.41
N TYR A 379 -1.71 17.06 -20.62
CA TYR A 379 -0.98 18.27 -20.99
C TYR A 379 -1.20 18.62 -22.46
N GLN A 380 -1.19 19.90 -22.77
CA GLN A 380 -1.20 20.42 -24.13
C GLN A 380 0.23 20.68 -24.57
N HIS A 381 0.59 20.22 -25.77
CA HIS A 381 1.98 20.28 -26.22
C HIS A 381 2.18 21.04 -27.53
N LYS A 382 1.06 21.40 -28.16
CA LYS A 382 0.94 22.34 -29.27
C LYS A 382 -0.45 22.94 -29.19
N SER A 383 -0.64 24.15 -29.73
CA SER A 383 -1.95 24.84 -29.71
C SER A 383 -3.08 23.90 -30.15
N GLY A 384 -3.98 23.55 -29.24
CA GLY A 384 -5.12 22.66 -29.49
C GLY A 384 -4.82 21.16 -29.52
N VAL A 385 -3.56 20.72 -29.34
CA VAL A 385 -3.16 19.31 -29.33
C VAL A 385 -2.87 18.84 -27.91
N LYS A 386 -3.76 17.99 -27.38
CA LYS A 386 -3.69 17.45 -26.02
C LYS A 386 -3.10 16.04 -26.00
N SER A 387 -2.42 15.70 -24.91
CA SER A 387 -1.85 14.37 -24.65
C SER A 387 -2.07 14.01 -23.20
N SER A 388 -2.06 12.71 -22.90
CA SER A 388 -2.29 12.24 -21.54
C SER A 388 -1.49 10.99 -21.23
N VAL A 389 -0.95 10.91 -20.02
CA VAL A 389 -0.48 9.67 -19.42
C VAL A 389 -1.56 9.20 -18.44
N LYS A 390 -1.94 7.93 -18.52
CA LYS A 390 -3.04 7.36 -17.73
C LYS A 390 -2.58 6.12 -17.00
N SER A 391 -3.03 6.01 -15.77
CA SER A 391 -2.84 4.83 -14.96
C SER A 391 -4.10 3.95 -15.07
N ILE A 392 -4.00 2.79 -15.73
CA ILE A 392 -5.15 1.93 -16.09
C ILE A 392 -5.10 0.51 -15.50
N THR A 393 -4.20 0.24 -14.55
CA THR A 393 -4.07 -1.10 -13.90
C THR A 393 -4.73 -1.10 -12.51
N GLY A 394 -5.11 -2.26 -11.97
CA GLY A 394 -6.04 -2.43 -10.83
C GLY A 394 -5.82 -1.63 -9.52
N ASP A 395 -4.66 -0.99 -9.32
CA ASP A 395 -4.36 -0.13 -8.14
C ASP A 395 -4.19 1.36 -8.51
N SER A 396 -4.58 1.76 -9.73
CA SER A 396 -4.26 3.04 -10.38
C SER A 396 -5.32 4.14 -10.28
N ILE A 397 -6.46 3.82 -9.68
CA ILE A 397 -7.63 4.71 -9.61
C ILE A 397 -7.63 5.35 -8.21
N LEU A 398 -7.66 6.69 -8.16
CA LEU A 398 -7.77 7.38 -6.88
C LEU A 398 -9.22 7.27 -6.41
N VAL A 399 -9.41 6.61 -5.27
CA VAL A 399 -10.70 6.46 -4.62
C VAL A 399 -10.85 7.59 -3.62
N ALA A 400 -11.96 8.33 -3.69
CA ALA A 400 -12.21 9.34 -2.67
C ALA A 400 -12.25 8.73 -1.27
N GLY A 401 -11.92 9.55 -0.27
CA GLY A 401 -11.84 9.15 1.11
C GLY A 401 -10.47 8.66 1.56
N LYS A 402 -9.45 8.67 0.68
CA LYS A 402 -8.11 8.16 0.94
C LYS A 402 -7.00 9.13 0.56
N PHE A 403 -5.92 9.10 1.34
CA PHE A 403 -4.68 9.78 0.99
C PHE A 403 -3.91 9.00 -0.07
N TYR A 404 -3.31 9.75 -0.99
CA TYR A 404 -2.43 9.26 -2.03
C TYR A 404 -1.21 10.16 -2.12
N HIS A 405 -0.06 9.54 -2.22
CA HIS A 405 1.18 10.17 -2.64
C HIS A 405 1.34 10.00 -4.13
N LEU A 406 1.35 11.10 -4.86
CA LEU A 406 1.47 11.12 -6.31
C LEU A 406 2.79 11.76 -6.69
N VAL A 407 3.58 11.07 -7.51
CA VAL A 407 4.81 11.62 -8.08
C VAL A 407 4.76 11.45 -9.59
N LEU A 408 4.96 12.52 -10.35
CA LEU A 408 5.11 12.45 -11.80
C LEU A 408 6.42 13.10 -12.20
N THR A 409 7.28 12.36 -12.90
CA THR A 409 8.55 12.87 -13.44
C THR A 409 8.46 12.95 -14.95
N MET A 410 8.96 14.05 -15.54
CA MET A 410 9.00 14.26 -16.98
C MET A 410 10.41 14.72 -17.39
N ASP A 411 11.13 13.85 -18.10
CA ASP A 411 12.50 14.08 -18.57
C ASP A 411 12.54 14.28 -20.09
N ARG A 412 12.85 15.52 -20.51
CA ARG A 412 13.01 15.90 -21.93
C ARG A 412 14.08 15.10 -22.64
N THR A 413 15.22 14.95 -21.98
CA THR A 413 16.45 14.40 -22.53
C THR A 413 16.24 12.93 -22.88
N SER A 414 15.61 12.18 -21.96
CA SER A 414 15.36 10.75 -22.13
C SER A 414 14.03 10.42 -22.80
N HIS A 415 13.19 11.42 -23.09
CA HIS A 415 11.83 11.26 -23.63
C HIS A 415 10.93 10.34 -22.78
N ILE A 416 11.02 10.50 -21.46
CA ILE A 416 10.32 9.63 -20.49
C ILE A 416 9.45 10.44 -19.55
N ILE A 417 8.21 9.96 -19.39
CA ILE A 417 7.32 10.35 -18.30
C ILE A 417 7.09 9.13 -17.42
N ARG A 418 7.24 9.28 -16.11
CA ARG A 418 6.89 8.25 -15.12
C ARG A 418 5.85 8.79 -14.16
N TYR A 419 4.85 7.98 -13.89
CA TYR A 419 3.82 8.31 -12.90
C TYR A 419 3.82 7.25 -11.80
N PHE A 420 3.91 7.71 -10.57
CA PHE A 420 3.97 6.90 -9.36
C PHE A 420 2.77 7.22 -8.46
N ILE A 421 2.22 6.19 -7.85
CA ILE A 421 1.19 6.29 -6.81
C ILE A 421 1.68 5.46 -5.62
N ASN A 422 1.78 6.09 -4.45
CA ASN A 422 2.25 5.46 -3.20
C ASN A 422 3.58 4.69 -3.38
N GLY A 423 4.57 5.34 -3.99
CA GLY A 423 5.89 4.75 -4.26
C GLY A 423 5.91 3.64 -5.33
N LYS A 424 4.78 3.27 -5.92
CA LYS A 424 4.70 2.28 -7.01
C LYS A 424 4.68 2.99 -8.36
N LEU A 425 5.58 2.60 -9.27
CA LEU A 425 5.52 3.02 -10.67
C LEU A 425 4.28 2.41 -11.33
N VAL A 426 3.30 3.25 -11.68
CA VAL A 426 2.02 2.80 -12.24
C VAL A 426 1.90 3.02 -13.75
N CYS A 427 2.68 3.96 -14.30
CA CYS A 427 2.75 4.19 -15.73
C CYS A 427 4.13 4.69 -16.14
N THR A 428 4.66 4.18 -17.26
CA THR A 428 5.77 4.79 -17.99
C THR A 428 5.29 5.13 -19.39
N GLY A 429 5.31 6.40 -19.74
CA GLY A 429 5.12 6.86 -21.10
C GLY A 429 6.47 7.00 -21.80
N THR A 430 6.74 6.17 -22.80
CA THR A 430 7.83 6.37 -23.77
C THR A 430 7.24 6.76 -25.11
N ARG A 431 7.56 7.93 -25.65
CA ARG A 431 7.25 8.26 -27.05
C ARG A 431 8.44 7.85 -27.91
N ALA A 432 8.21 6.95 -28.88
CA ALA A 432 9.19 6.68 -29.91
C ALA A 432 9.24 7.84 -30.91
N GLY A 433 10.42 8.39 -31.19
CA GLY A 433 10.61 9.50 -32.14
C GLY A 433 10.88 10.85 -31.47
N THR A 434 11.34 11.81 -32.27
CA THR A 434 11.98 13.10 -31.91
C THR A 434 11.15 14.11 -31.11
N ASP A 435 10.04 13.73 -30.47
CA ASP A 435 9.18 14.72 -29.80
C ASP A 435 8.44 14.10 -28.59
N MET A 436 9.15 13.94 -27.47
CA MET A 436 8.46 14.10 -26.18
C MET A 436 8.09 15.58 -26.05
N THR A 437 6.93 15.91 -26.58
CA THR A 437 6.39 17.26 -26.62
C THR A 437 5.99 17.70 -25.21
N MET A 438 6.57 18.80 -24.71
CA MET A 438 6.35 19.33 -23.36
C MET A 438 5.04 20.08 -23.22
N PRO A 439 4.50 20.24 -22.00
CA PRO A 439 3.44 21.20 -21.72
C PRO A 439 3.77 22.57 -22.32
N GLN A 440 2.84 23.19 -23.04
CA GLN A 440 3.04 24.47 -23.71
C GLN A 440 2.77 25.65 -22.75
N CYS A 441 3.62 25.80 -21.73
CA CYS A 441 3.42 26.84 -20.72
C CYS A 441 3.83 28.24 -21.26
N GLY A 442 2.90 29.19 -21.29
CA GLY A 442 3.15 30.61 -21.60
C GLY A 442 3.07 31.04 -23.08
N ALA A 443 2.81 30.13 -24.02
CA ALA A 443 2.88 30.46 -25.45
C ALA A 443 1.55 30.81 -26.14
N THR A 444 0.39 30.56 -25.51
CA THR A 444 -0.93 30.76 -26.15
C THR A 444 -1.69 31.99 -25.63
N LYS A 445 -1.61 32.35 -24.33
CA LYS A 445 -2.17 33.59 -23.73
C LYS A 445 -1.42 33.96 -22.44
N GLY A 446 -1.41 35.24 -22.07
CA GLY A 446 -1.10 35.69 -20.71
C GLY A 446 0.27 35.36 -20.12
N ARG A 447 1.34 35.91 -20.72
CA ARG A 447 2.76 35.73 -20.34
C ARG A 447 3.13 36.15 -18.90
N LYS A 448 2.23 36.87 -18.22
CA LYS A 448 2.36 37.36 -16.85
C LYS A 448 1.12 37.04 -16.03
N GLY A 449 1.29 36.72 -14.76
CA GLY A 449 0.23 36.42 -13.82
C GLY A 449 -0.45 35.07 -14.08
N MET A 450 0.27 34.12 -14.71
CA MET A 450 -0.21 32.73 -14.76
C MET A 450 -0.27 32.17 -13.36
N TRP A 451 -1.03 31.10 -13.18
CA TRP A 451 -1.27 30.55 -11.87
C TRP A 451 -1.56 29.06 -11.93
N ILE A 452 -1.13 28.36 -10.90
CA ILE A 452 -1.45 26.96 -10.64
C ILE A 452 -2.66 26.95 -9.73
N CYS A 453 -3.71 26.25 -10.11
CA CYS A 453 -4.89 25.99 -9.31
C CYS A 453 -4.67 24.71 -8.49
N ILE A 454 -4.74 24.82 -7.17
CA ILE A 454 -4.75 23.68 -6.23
C ILE A 454 -6.21 23.46 -5.79
N GLY A 455 -6.80 22.35 -6.22
CA GLY A 455 -8.22 22.02 -6.06
C GLY A 455 -9.07 22.17 -7.33
N GLY A 456 -8.46 22.33 -8.50
CA GLY A 456 -9.18 22.51 -9.76
C GLY A 456 -8.26 22.73 -10.95
N ASP A 457 -8.87 23.01 -12.10
CA ASP A 457 -8.21 23.39 -13.34
C ASP A 457 -8.24 24.92 -13.50
N ALA A 458 -7.12 25.56 -13.82
CA ALA A 458 -7.05 27.01 -13.89
C ALA A 458 -7.74 27.53 -15.16
N THR A 459 -8.75 28.39 -15.00
CA THR A 459 -9.40 29.07 -16.15
C THR A 459 -8.44 30.06 -16.82
N GLY A 460 -8.58 30.25 -18.14
CA GLY A 460 -7.72 31.12 -18.91
C GLY A 460 -7.79 32.61 -18.49
N GLY A 461 -6.64 33.23 -18.23
CA GLY A 461 -6.49 34.67 -17.96
C GLY A 461 -5.25 35.01 -17.11
N ASN A 462 -4.84 36.29 -17.10
CA ASN A 462 -3.63 36.76 -16.39
C ASN A 462 -3.76 36.80 -14.85
N TYR A 463 -4.85 36.27 -14.28
CA TYR A 463 -5.15 36.31 -12.84
C TYR A 463 -6.11 35.17 -12.45
N SER A 464 -6.07 34.75 -11.18
CA SER A 464 -6.99 33.75 -10.59
C SER A 464 -8.44 34.24 -10.57
N LYS A 465 -9.23 33.90 -11.60
CA LYS A 465 -10.64 34.33 -11.74
C LYS A 465 -11.66 33.22 -11.45
N GLY A 466 -11.30 31.96 -11.68
CA GLY A 466 -12.18 30.81 -11.50
C GLY A 466 -11.45 29.50 -11.82
N ALA A 467 -11.95 28.40 -11.28
CA ALA A 467 -11.46 27.06 -11.54
C ALA A 467 -12.52 26.23 -12.27
N GLU A 468 -12.09 25.36 -13.19
CA GLU A 468 -12.95 24.38 -13.83
C GLU A 468 -12.68 22.99 -13.26
N ASN A 469 -13.65 22.09 -13.44
CA ASN A 469 -13.55 20.68 -13.03
C ASN A 469 -13.13 20.50 -11.55
N SER A 470 -13.46 21.47 -10.69
CA SER A 470 -12.95 21.56 -9.32
C SER A 470 -13.23 20.30 -8.51
N ALA A 471 -12.26 19.93 -7.69
CA ALA A 471 -12.34 18.78 -6.80
C ALA A 471 -12.32 19.23 -5.33
N ALA A 472 -13.15 18.59 -4.51
CA ALA A 472 -12.97 18.64 -3.06
C ALA A 472 -11.76 17.77 -2.71
N CYS A 473 -10.72 18.38 -2.16
CA CYS A 473 -9.47 17.72 -1.82
C CYS A 473 -8.89 18.29 -0.54
N SER A 474 -8.24 17.43 0.25
CA SER A 474 -7.43 17.82 1.39
C SER A 474 -5.96 17.58 1.05
N PHE A 475 -5.16 18.63 1.02
CA PHE A 475 -3.74 18.58 0.68
C PHE A 475 -2.88 18.71 1.93
N VAL A 476 -1.88 17.84 2.05
CA VAL A 476 -0.80 17.97 3.05
C VAL A 476 0.30 18.86 2.49
N PHE A 477 0.74 18.54 1.28
CA PHE A 477 1.69 19.36 0.52
C PHE A 477 1.47 19.19 -0.99
N ALA A 478 1.92 20.19 -1.75
CA ALA A 478 2.08 20.11 -3.19
C ALA A 478 3.41 20.77 -3.60
N ARG A 479 4.29 20.00 -4.22
CA ARG A 479 5.66 20.38 -4.54
C ARG A 479 5.93 20.26 -6.04
N ILE A 480 6.78 21.16 -6.52
CA ILE A 480 7.26 21.14 -7.90
C ILE A 480 8.77 21.34 -7.87
N TYR A 481 9.47 20.43 -8.54
CA TYR A 481 10.92 20.40 -8.63
C TYR A 481 11.40 20.96 -9.96
N ASP A 482 12.58 21.57 -9.98
CA ASP A 482 13.22 22.12 -11.18
C ASP A 482 13.76 21.06 -12.17
N GLY A 483 13.67 19.79 -11.81
CA GLY A 483 14.18 18.67 -12.59
C GLY A 483 13.33 17.40 -12.51
N ALA A 484 13.60 16.48 -13.43
CA ALA A 484 13.03 15.14 -13.42
C ALA A 484 13.83 14.25 -12.47
N LEU A 485 13.22 13.86 -11.35
CA LEU A 485 13.83 12.92 -10.41
C LEU A 485 14.04 11.57 -11.08
N THR A 486 15.08 10.87 -10.63
CA THR A 486 15.28 9.47 -10.99
C THR A 486 14.09 8.64 -10.53
N GLN A 487 13.90 7.46 -11.13
CA GLN A 487 12.89 6.52 -10.64
C GLN A 487 13.09 6.18 -9.17
N ASP A 488 14.34 5.93 -8.75
CA ASP A 488 14.65 5.53 -7.38
C ASP A 488 14.49 6.71 -6.40
N ALA A 489 14.83 7.94 -6.80
CA ALA A 489 14.55 9.14 -6.02
C ALA A 489 13.03 9.39 -5.89
N ALA A 490 12.26 9.22 -6.96
CA ALA A 490 10.80 9.34 -6.92
C ALA A 490 10.15 8.27 -6.02
N ILE A 491 10.68 7.04 -6.02
CA ILE A 491 10.25 5.97 -5.09
C ILE A 491 10.65 6.31 -3.65
N ALA A 492 11.84 6.87 -3.43
CA ALA A 492 12.35 7.23 -2.11
C ALA A 492 11.55 8.37 -1.44
N LEU A 493 10.85 9.20 -2.21
CA LEU A 493 9.89 10.18 -1.67
C LEU A 493 8.73 9.51 -0.91
N TYR A 494 8.44 8.23 -1.18
CA TYR A 494 7.47 7.44 -0.41
C TYR A 494 8.10 6.88 0.87
N ASN A 495 8.48 7.81 1.75
CA ASN A 495 9.15 7.57 3.03
C ASN A 495 8.14 7.48 4.19
N ASP A 496 8.63 7.35 5.43
CA ASP A 496 7.77 7.16 6.61
C ASP A 496 6.88 8.38 6.90
N ASP A 497 7.32 9.60 6.58
CA ASP A 497 6.54 10.83 6.72
C ASP A 497 5.32 10.86 5.79
N VAL A 498 5.39 10.14 4.66
CA VAL A 498 4.30 9.98 3.70
C VAL A 498 3.46 8.75 4.02
N LYS A 499 4.11 7.61 4.30
CA LYS A 499 3.45 6.35 4.65
C LYS A 499 2.54 6.47 5.86
N ARG A 500 2.86 7.37 6.80
CA ARG A 500 1.97 7.65 7.92
C ARG A 500 0.59 8.16 7.51
N PHE A 501 0.42 8.70 6.29
CA PHE A 501 -0.88 9.14 5.75
C PHE A 501 -1.52 8.11 4.82
N THR A 502 -0.72 7.34 4.09
CA THR A 502 -1.20 6.45 3.01
C THR A 502 -1.33 4.98 3.42
N GLU A 503 -0.67 4.56 4.50
CA GLU A 503 -0.72 3.20 5.03
C GLU A 503 -1.43 3.19 6.38
N PRO A 504 -2.25 2.16 6.68
CA PRO A 504 -2.78 1.97 8.03
C PRO A 504 -1.59 1.87 8.99
N GLN A 505 -1.45 2.83 9.91
CA GLN A 505 -0.45 2.80 10.96
C GLN A 505 -1.11 2.33 12.27
N PRO A 506 -1.25 1.03 12.54
CA PRO A 506 -1.64 0.61 13.88
C PRO A 506 -0.46 0.84 14.82
N THR A 507 -0.53 1.86 15.67
CA THR A 507 0.32 1.93 16.87
C THR A 507 0.08 0.64 17.66
N HIS A 508 1.12 -0.15 17.91
CA HIS A 508 1.01 -1.48 18.56
C HIS A 508 0.24 -2.54 17.76
N GLY A 509 0.14 -2.48 16.43
CA GLY A 509 -0.35 -3.63 15.62
C GLY A 509 -1.82 -4.07 15.82
N SER A 510 -2.61 -3.36 16.64
CA SER A 510 -4.02 -3.65 16.88
C SER A 510 -4.89 -3.24 15.68
N GLU A 511 -5.88 -4.07 15.36
CA GLU A 511 -6.86 -3.81 14.30
C GLU A 511 -8.16 -3.15 14.81
N LEU A 512 -8.25 -2.92 16.12
CA LEU A 512 -9.41 -2.29 16.75
C LEU A 512 -9.32 -0.77 16.60
N LEU A 513 -10.33 -0.20 15.96
CA LEU A 513 -10.58 1.24 15.82
C LEU A 513 -11.42 1.80 16.99
N LEU A 514 -12.19 0.93 17.65
CA LEU A 514 -12.97 1.19 18.85
C LEU A 514 -13.14 -0.14 19.59
N ASP A 515 -12.92 -0.13 20.89
CA ASP A 515 -13.36 -1.21 21.80
C ASP A 515 -14.10 -0.56 22.97
N LEU A 516 -15.38 -0.25 22.74
CA LEU A 516 -16.25 0.33 23.73
C LEU A 516 -16.61 -0.73 24.77
N GLN A 517 -16.17 -0.50 25.99
CA GLN A 517 -16.62 -1.23 27.17
C GLN A 517 -17.41 -0.31 28.08
N ILE A 518 -18.53 -0.83 28.57
CA ILE A 518 -19.28 -0.20 29.65
C ILE A 518 -18.64 -0.62 30.99
N LEU A 519 -18.46 0.36 31.88
CA LEU A 519 -17.83 0.22 33.19
C LEU A 519 -18.81 0.74 34.26
N PRO A 520 -18.75 0.30 35.52
CA PRO A 520 -19.68 0.71 36.58
C PRO A 520 -19.79 2.22 36.79
N ASP A 521 -18.75 2.98 36.43
CA ASP A 521 -18.70 4.44 36.54
C ASP A 521 -18.73 5.16 35.19
N GLY A 522 -18.89 4.44 34.08
CA GLY A 522 -18.84 5.08 32.77
C GLY A 522 -18.74 4.16 31.56
N ALA A 523 -18.10 4.68 30.51
CA ALA A 523 -17.74 3.92 29.33
C ALA A 523 -16.36 4.38 28.87
N ALA A 524 -15.57 3.46 28.32
CA ALA A 524 -14.22 3.73 27.88
C ALA A 524 -13.94 3.09 26.52
N ASN A 525 -13.05 3.73 25.76
CA ASN A 525 -12.44 3.11 24.60
C ASN A 525 -11.17 2.37 25.02
N LEU A 526 -11.16 1.05 24.90
CA LEU A 526 -10.02 0.21 25.28
C LEU A 526 -9.15 -0.19 24.09
N ALA A 527 -9.46 0.26 22.87
CA ALA A 527 -8.70 -0.03 21.67
C ALA A 527 -7.25 0.51 21.81
N PRO A 528 -6.21 -0.34 21.84
CA PRO A 528 -4.85 0.07 22.21
C PRO A 528 -4.32 1.29 21.44
N SER A 529 -4.59 1.35 20.13
CA SER A 529 -4.11 2.41 19.23
C SER A 529 -4.93 3.71 19.31
N TYR A 530 -6.06 3.71 20.02
CA TYR A 530 -7.04 4.80 20.06
C TYR A 530 -7.57 5.08 21.47
N ARG A 531 -6.88 4.61 22.53
CA ARG A 531 -7.32 4.82 23.94
C ARG A 531 -7.37 6.29 24.33
N ASP A 532 -6.54 7.11 23.70
CA ASP A 532 -6.52 8.57 23.81
C ASP A 532 -7.79 9.23 23.26
N LYS A 533 -8.61 8.50 22.50
CA LYS A 533 -9.91 8.93 22.00
C LYS A 533 -11.04 8.43 22.91
N PRO A 534 -11.54 9.26 23.84
CA PRO A 534 -12.58 8.84 24.75
C PRO A 534 -13.91 8.65 24.02
N VAL A 535 -14.76 7.83 24.64
CA VAL A 535 -16.19 7.79 24.33
C VAL A 535 -16.89 8.62 25.40
N GLU A 536 -17.66 9.61 24.99
CA GLU A 536 -18.34 10.51 25.92
C GLU A 536 -19.82 10.15 26.03
N MET A 537 -20.32 10.03 27.25
CA MET A 537 -21.76 9.95 27.51
C MET A 537 -22.39 11.34 27.48
N VAL A 538 -23.49 11.46 26.77
CA VAL A 538 -24.32 12.65 26.72
C VAL A 538 -25.67 12.33 27.35
N GLY A 539 -26.07 13.15 28.33
CA GLY A 539 -27.23 12.92 29.19
C GLY A 539 -26.98 11.86 30.26
N GLU A 540 -27.99 11.59 31.07
CA GLU A 540 -27.95 10.53 32.08
C GLU A 540 -28.22 9.18 31.40
N VAL A 541 -27.16 8.42 31.11
CA VAL A 541 -27.27 7.03 30.60
C VAL A 541 -26.95 6.08 31.75
N PRO A 542 -27.96 5.44 32.38
CA PRO A 542 -27.72 4.52 33.49
C PRO A 542 -26.85 3.34 33.07
N VAL A 543 -26.02 2.88 34.00
CA VAL A 543 -25.18 1.70 33.84
C VAL A 543 -25.47 0.71 34.97
N SER A 544 -25.57 -0.58 34.64
CA SER A 544 -25.72 -1.65 35.62
C SER A 544 -24.93 -2.90 35.24
N PHE A 545 -24.57 -3.71 36.22
CA PHE A 545 -24.01 -5.03 35.97
C PHE A 545 -25.13 -6.04 35.68
N ASN A 546 -24.98 -6.82 34.61
CA ASN A 546 -25.89 -7.89 34.24
C ASN A 546 -25.22 -9.25 34.49
N ALA A 547 -25.73 -9.97 35.49
CA ALA A 547 -25.20 -11.28 35.88
C ALA A 547 -25.42 -12.37 34.80
N ASP A 548 -26.47 -12.24 33.98
CA ASP A 548 -26.78 -13.24 32.95
C ASP A 548 -25.82 -13.18 31.78
N ILE A 549 -25.20 -12.04 31.50
CA ILE A 549 -24.15 -11.92 30.47
C ILE A 549 -22.76 -11.65 31.05
N ASN A 550 -22.67 -11.47 32.38
CA ASN A 550 -21.46 -11.14 33.12
C ASN A 550 -20.72 -9.92 32.56
N LEU A 551 -21.47 -8.88 32.19
CA LEU A 551 -20.97 -7.61 31.66
C LEU A 551 -21.76 -6.44 32.24
N TYR A 552 -21.16 -5.26 32.24
CA TYR A 552 -21.90 -4.02 32.46
C TYR A 552 -22.60 -3.60 31.16
N GLU A 553 -23.75 -2.95 31.30
CA GLU A 553 -24.60 -2.50 30.19
C GLU A 553 -25.03 -1.05 30.38
N ALA A 554 -25.07 -0.29 29.30
CA ALA A 554 -25.63 1.05 29.25
C ALA A 554 -27.09 1.00 28.82
N GLN A 555 -27.97 1.70 29.53
CA GLN A 555 -29.42 1.64 29.38
C GLN A 555 -29.96 2.90 28.70
N PHE A 556 -30.66 2.73 27.57
CA PHE A 556 -31.23 3.83 26.79
C PHE A 556 -32.76 3.77 26.83
N VAL A 557 -33.42 4.89 27.12
CA VAL A 557 -34.89 4.93 27.23
C VAL A 557 -35.62 5.41 25.97
N GLY A 558 -34.92 5.57 24.85
CA GLY A 558 -35.51 6.05 23.59
C GLY A 558 -35.66 7.57 23.50
N THR A 559 -34.85 8.34 24.24
CA THR A 559 -34.80 9.81 24.15
C THR A 559 -33.65 10.29 23.27
N LYS A 560 -33.81 11.45 22.64
CA LYS A 560 -32.75 12.08 21.82
C LYS A 560 -31.60 12.68 22.64
N THR A 561 -31.74 12.74 23.97
CA THR A 561 -30.77 13.35 24.88
C THR A 561 -29.85 12.33 25.57
N GLN A 562 -29.98 11.04 25.28
CA GLN A 562 -29.16 9.96 25.87
C GLN A 562 -28.42 9.22 24.77
N PHE A 563 -27.09 9.29 24.77
CA PHE A 563 -26.24 8.61 23.80
C PHE A 563 -24.78 8.61 24.22
N LEU A 564 -23.97 7.78 23.57
CA LEU A 564 -22.52 7.87 23.63
C LEU A 564 -22.02 8.38 22.28
N LYS A 565 -21.03 9.26 22.29
CA LYS A 565 -20.39 9.79 21.07
C LYS A 565 -18.92 9.41 21.00
N TYR A 566 -18.47 9.01 19.82
CA TYR A 566 -17.06 8.71 19.53
C TYR A 566 -16.58 9.51 18.32
N ASN A 567 -15.50 10.27 18.50
CA ASN A 567 -14.93 11.12 17.45
C ASN A 567 -14.10 10.28 16.50
N VAL A 568 -14.56 10.19 15.26
CA VAL A 568 -13.83 9.53 14.17
C VAL A 568 -13.16 10.53 13.23
N GLY A 569 -13.64 11.78 13.20
CA GLY A 569 -13.24 12.83 12.28
C GLY A 569 -11.89 13.44 12.61
N ASN A 570 -11.45 13.41 13.86
CA ASN A 570 -10.14 13.94 14.24
C ASN A 570 -8.95 13.03 13.86
N ASP A 571 -9.17 11.89 13.20
CA ASP A 571 -8.10 11.09 12.58
C ASP A 571 -8.46 10.69 11.15
N PRO A 572 -7.84 11.31 10.13
CA PRO A 572 -8.13 10.98 8.74
C PRO A 572 -7.78 9.52 8.36
N LEU A 573 -6.81 8.89 9.03
CA LEU A 573 -6.44 7.50 8.75
C LEU A 573 -7.54 6.53 9.14
N LEU A 574 -8.22 6.80 10.25
CA LEU A 574 -9.37 6.02 10.67
C LEU A 574 -10.48 6.08 9.60
N MET A 575 -10.70 7.24 8.99
CA MET A 575 -11.63 7.38 7.86
C MET A 575 -11.16 6.67 6.58
N ASN A 576 -9.84 6.63 6.31
CA ASN A 576 -9.29 5.85 5.21
C ASN A 576 -9.59 4.36 5.41
N THR A 577 -9.32 3.82 6.61
CA THR A 577 -9.58 2.42 6.95
C THR A 577 -11.06 2.08 6.82
N LEU A 578 -11.96 2.92 7.36
CA LEU A 578 -13.41 2.73 7.23
C LEU A 578 -13.89 2.80 5.78
N SER A 579 -13.18 3.51 4.90
CA SER A 579 -13.50 3.57 3.48
C SER A 579 -13.13 2.28 2.75
N ASP A 580 -12.20 1.46 3.26
CA ASP A 580 -11.79 0.19 2.66
C ASP A 580 -12.63 -0.99 3.10
N ALA A 581 -12.62 -1.25 4.39
CA ALA A 581 -13.34 -2.35 4.98
C ALA A 581 -13.44 -2.12 6.48
N TYR A 582 -14.54 -2.55 7.07
CA TYR A 582 -14.69 -2.54 8.51
C TYR A 582 -15.63 -3.65 8.94
N SER A 583 -15.56 -3.98 10.22
CA SER A 583 -16.58 -4.78 10.88
C SER A 583 -16.99 -4.13 12.18
N VAL A 584 -18.29 -4.06 12.43
CA VAL A 584 -18.85 -3.46 13.64
C VAL A 584 -19.58 -4.54 14.39
N GLU A 585 -19.04 -4.88 15.55
CA GLU A 585 -19.56 -5.86 16.48
C GLU A 585 -20.35 -5.13 17.56
N ILE A 586 -21.61 -5.51 17.77
CA ILE A 586 -22.49 -4.91 18.77
C ILE A 586 -23.13 -6.04 19.56
N PHE A 587 -23.04 -5.98 20.88
CA PHE A 587 -23.78 -6.88 21.76
C PHE A 587 -24.77 -6.06 22.58
N CYS A 588 -26.04 -6.20 22.23
CA CYS A 588 -27.14 -5.41 22.79
C CYS A 588 -28.42 -6.23 22.86
N ARG A 589 -29.38 -5.74 23.64
CA ARG A 589 -30.76 -6.20 23.60
C ARG A 589 -31.69 -5.02 23.37
N ASN A 590 -32.82 -5.27 22.73
CA ASN A 590 -33.82 -4.25 22.48
C ASN A 590 -34.99 -4.40 23.48
N THR A 591 -35.61 -3.29 23.89
CA THR A 591 -36.75 -3.38 24.82
C THR A 591 -37.98 -4.04 24.20
N ASP A 592 -38.22 -3.81 22.91
CA ASP A 592 -39.45 -4.22 22.22
C ASP A 592 -39.12 -5.07 20.98
N ALA A 593 -39.68 -6.27 20.81
CA ALA A 593 -39.48 -7.04 19.56
C ALA A 593 -40.12 -6.35 18.34
N LEU A 594 -41.09 -5.46 18.57
CA LEU A 594 -41.76 -4.62 17.57
C LEU A 594 -41.74 -3.14 18.00
N PRO A 595 -40.60 -2.44 17.85
CA PRO A 595 -40.48 -1.03 18.23
C PRO A 595 -41.57 -0.15 17.60
N PRO A 596 -42.18 0.79 18.34
CA PRO A 596 -43.26 1.64 17.80
C PRO A 596 -42.77 2.61 16.70
N SER A 597 -41.46 2.81 16.59
CA SER A 597 -40.83 3.60 15.54
C SER A 597 -39.43 3.07 15.25
N ASN A 598 -38.82 3.56 14.16
CA ASN A 598 -37.43 3.22 13.83
C ASN A 598 -36.48 3.62 14.98
N THR A 599 -35.60 2.70 15.36
CA THR A 599 -34.65 2.84 16.47
C THR A 599 -33.28 2.32 16.05
N ARG A 600 -32.18 2.90 16.56
CA ARG A 600 -30.80 2.59 16.11
C ARG A 600 -29.84 2.40 17.28
N PRO A 601 -29.31 1.18 17.50
CA PRO A 601 -28.23 0.98 18.48
C PRO A 601 -26.95 1.73 18.11
N LEU A 602 -26.67 1.89 16.82
CA LEU A 602 -25.49 2.58 16.30
C LEU A 602 -25.81 3.27 14.98
N GLY A 603 -25.40 4.53 14.87
CA GLY A 603 -25.64 5.35 13.70
C GLY A 603 -24.62 6.47 13.54
N PHE A 604 -24.30 6.76 12.29
CA PHE A 604 -23.39 7.85 11.92
C PHE A 604 -24.19 9.14 11.66
N LEU A 605 -23.54 10.19 11.14
CA LEU A 605 -24.22 11.48 10.90
C LEU A 605 -25.45 11.26 10.00
N ASN A 606 -26.59 11.84 10.38
CA ASN A 606 -27.79 11.86 9.53
C ASN A 606 -27.38 12.30 8.12
N THR A 607 -27.49 11.38 7.15
CA THR A 607 -27.06 11.45 5.74
C THR A 607 -25.74 10.76 5.33
N TYR A 608 -24.89 10.22 6.21
CA TYR A 608 -23.61 9.60 5.81
C TYR A 608 -23.23 8.34 6.59
N GLY A 609 -22.70 7.29 5.94
CA GLY A 609 -22.03 6.16 6.60
C GLY A 609 -22.83 4.92 7.06
N LEU A 610 -22.23 4.26 8.07
CA LEU A 610 -22.63 3.03 8.77
C LEU A 610 -23.88 3.20 9.64
N GLY A 611 -24.76 2.21 9.64
CA GLY A 611 -25.85 2.15 10.63
C GLY A 611 -26.48 0.78 10.81
N LEU A 612 -26.99 0.54 12.02
CA LEU A 612 -27.85 -0.58 12.39
C LEU A 612 -29.20 -0.02 12.85
N GLN A 613 -30.30 -0.45 12.23
CA GLN A 613 -31.65 0.04 12.51
C GLN A 613 -32.61 -1.10 12.77
N MET A 614 -33.58 -0.88 13.65
CA MET A 614 -34.69 -1.77 13.95
C MET A 614 -36.00 -1.00 13.76
N ASN A 615 -37.11 -1.67 13.42
CA ASN A 615 -38.38 -0.99 13.15
C ASN A 615 -39.61 -1.79 13.60
N SER A 616 -40.80 -1.21 13.37
CA SER A 616 -42.10 -1.73 13.79
C SER A 616 -42.54 -3.05 13.17
N ARG A 617 -41.79 -3.58 12.18
CA ARG A 617 -41.99 -4.94 11.64
C ARG A 617 -41.13 -5.98 12.34
N GLY A 618 -40.29 -5.57 13.30
CA GLY A 618 -39.35 -6.45 13.98
C GLY A 618 -38.27 -6.99 13.06
N ASN A 619 -37.87 -6.25 12.02
CA ASN A 619 -36.71 -6.61 11.21
C ASN A 619 -35.49 -5.75 11.58
N VAL A 620 -34.32 -6.27 11.26
CA VAL A 620 -33.02 -5.62 11.49
C VAL A 620 -32.47 -5.15 10.16
N GLY A 621 -32.17 -3.87 10.10
CA GLY A 621 -31.64 -3.18 8.94
C GLY A 621 -30.18 -2.81 9.13
N TYR A 622 -29.38 -2.95 8.09
CA TYR A 622 -28.00 -2.48 8.06
C TYR A 622 -27.73 -1.70 6.76
N THR A 623 -26.78 -0.77 6.83
CA THR A 623 -26.38 0.02 5.67
C THR A 623 -24.90 0.35 5.70
N THR A 624 -24.32 0.43 4.50
CA THR A 624 -22.97 0.95 4.24
C THR A 624 -23.01 2.32 3.57
N VAL A 625 -24.16 2.77 3.07
CA VAL A 625 -24.32 4.07 2.41
C VAL A 625 -25.61 4.72 2.86
N THR A 626 -25.45 5.68 3.75
CA THR A 626 -26.32 6.85 3.83
C THR A 626 -25.63 7.90 2.93
N GLN A 627 -26.31 8.36 1.88
CA GLN A 627 -26.11 9.54 1.00
C GLN A 627 -24.69 10.01 0.57
N GLY A 628 -24.54 10.29 -0.72
CA GLY A 628 -23.47 11.15 -1.26
C GLY A 628 -24.09 12.26 -2.10
N ASN A 629 -23.41 13.41 -2.19
CA ASN A 629 -23.78 14.46 -3.13
C ASN A 629 -23.61 13.92 -4.56
N LYS A 630 -24.67 13.93 -5.36
CA LYS A 630 -24.51 13.78 -6.81
C LYS A 630 -23.70 14.96 -7.35
N VAL A 631 -23.10 14.78 -8.53
CA VAL A 631 -22.33 15.82 -9.23
C VAL A 631 -23.15 17.10 -9.46
N ASP A 632 -24.48 17.02 -9.45
CA ASP A 632 -25.41 18.16 -9.57
C ASP A 632 -25.83 18.79 -8.24
N GLY A 633 -25.33 18.29 -7.10
CA GLY A 633 -25.69 18.77 -5.76
C GLY A 633 -26.99 18.18 -5.19
N SER A 634 -27.62 17.18 -5.83
CA SER A 634 -28.79 16.48 -5.28
C SER A 634 -28.41 15.28 -4.39
N SER A 635 -29.19 15.02 -3.33
CA SER A 635 -28.96 13.93 -2.37
C SER A 635 -29.49 12.58 -2.86
N ALA A 636 -28.69 11.50 -2.78
CA ALA A 636 -29.20 10.13 -2.90
C ALA A 636 -29.87 9.67 -1.58
N LYS A 637 -30.96 8.89 -1.65
CA LYS A 637 -31.60 8.32 -0.45
C LYS A 637 -30.77 7.17 0.11
N THR A 638 -30.73 7.07 1.45
CA THR A 638 -30.14 5.94 2.17
C THR A 638 -30.75 4.61 1.72
N LEU A 639 -29.90 3.65 1.37
CA LEU A 639 -30.34 2.31 1.00
C LEU A 639 -30.07 1.36 2.17
N TRP A 640 -31.14 0.88 2.80
CA TRP A 640 -31.10 -0.11 3.86
C TRP A 640 -31.30 -1.51 3.30
N SER A 641 -30.52 -2.46 3.78
CA SER A 641 -30.80 -3.89 3.62
C SER A 641 -31.45 -4.40 4.89
N TRP A 642 -32.53 -5.16 4.73
CA TRP A 642 -33.38 -5.60 5.83
C TRP A 642 -33.41 -7.13 5.91
N THR A 643 -33.47 -7.66 7.12
CA THR A 643 -33.87 -9.05 7.36
C THR A 643 -35.37 -9.24 7.10
N GLN A 644 -35.84 -10.49 7.19
CA GLN A 644 -37.28 -10.77 7.24
C GLN A 644 -37.93 -10.15 8.48
N ASP A 645 -39.23 -9.92 8.41
CA ASP A 645 -40.06 -9.41 9.51
C ASP A 645 -40.05 -10.41 10.69
N GLY A 646 -40.08 -9.89 11.92
CA GLY A 646 -40.09 -10.69 13.17
C GLY A 646 -38.75 -11.31 13.61
N ILE A 647 -37.63 -10.98 12.96
CA ILE A 647 -36.28 -11.47 13.34
C ILE A 647 -35.74 -10.82 14.63
N LEU A 648 -36.16 -9.60 14.93
CA LEU A 648 -35.76 -8.87 16.14
C LEU A 648 -36.34 -9.52 17.39
N THR A 649 -35.52 -9.68 18.42
CA THR A 649 -35.90 -10.22 19.72
C THR A 649 -35.66 -9.21 20.84
N THR A 650 -36.14 -9.52 22.04
CA THR A 650 -35.81 -8.81 23.28
C THR A 650 -34.64 -9.43 24.03
N GLU A 651 -34.06 -10.50 23.47
CA GLU A 651 -32.91 -11.19 24.03
C GLU A 651 -31.60 -10.49 23.66
N TYR A 652 -30.58 -10.74 24.47
CA TYR A 652 -29.23 -10.33 24.13
C TYR A 652 -28.79 -10.96 22.80
N THR A 653 -28.46 -10.10 21.85
CA THR A 653 -28.17 -10.48 20.48
C THR A 653 -26.82 -9.91 20.05
N HIS A 654 -26.00 -10.77 19.44
CA HIS A 654 -24.71 -10.40 18.86
C HIS A 654 -24.89 -10.06 17.39
N TYR A 655 -24.74 -8.78 17.05
CA TYR A 655 -24.79 -8.28 15.69
C TYR A 655 -23.37 -8.01 15.19
N VAL A 656 -23.03 -8.50 13.99
CA VAL A 656 -21.80 -8.09 13.31
C VAL A 656 -22.13 -7.61 11.90
N LEU A 657 -21.92 -6.31 11.67
CA LEU A 657 -22.02 -5.69 10.36
C LEU A 657 -20.64 -5.72 9.72
N VAL A 658 -20.51 -6.23 8.50
CA VAL A 658 -19.26 -6.30 7.77
C VAL A 658 -19.40 -5.49 6.48
N PHE A 659 -18.45 -4.61 6.21
CA PHE A 659 -18.26 -3.96 4.92
C PHE A 659 -16.91 -4.36 4.33
N ASP A 660 -16.92 -4.72 3.05
CA ASP A 660 -15.81 -5.33 2.34
C ASP A 660 -15.76 -4.77 0.92
N ARG A 661 -15.13 -3.59 0.74
CA ARG A 661 -15.01 -2.94 -0.58
C ARG A 661 -14.36 -3.85 -1.63
N PRO A 662 -13.22 -4.54 -1.36
CA PRO A 662 -12.56 -5.35 -2.37
C PRO A 662 -13.47 -6.43 -2.98
N ASN A 663 -14.40 -6.95 -2.18
CA ASN A 663 -15.37 -7.95 -2.63
C ASN A 663 -16.77 -7.36 -2.91
N PHE A 664 -16.91 -6.03 -2.92
CA PHE A 664 -18.17 -5.32 -3.13
C PHE A 664 -19.34 -5.88 -2.31
N ALA A 665 -19.11 -6.11 -1.02
CA ALA A 665 -20.09 -6.78 -0.16
C ALA A 665 -20.31 -6.04 1.16
N SER A 666 -21.56 -6.04 1.60
CA SER A 666 -21.93 -5.80 2.99
C SER A 666 -22.69 -6.99 3.53
N ARG A 667 -22.44 -7.37 4.78
CA ARG A 667 -23.04 -8.55 5.41
C ARG A 667 -23.52 -8.21 6.81
N LEU A 668 -24.63 -8.80 7.21
CA LEU A 668 -25.10 -8.80 8.58
C LEU A 668 -25.02 -10.23 9.11
N TYR A 669 -24.39 -10.39 10.26
CA TYR A 669 -24.42 -11.61 11.05
C TYR A 669 -25.22 -11.37 12.33
N ILE A 670 -25.98 -12.38 12.73
CA ILE A 670 -26.75 -12.42 13.98
C ILE A 670 -26.35 -13.70 14.70
N ASN A 671 -25.85 -13.57 15.94
CA ASN A 671 -25.41 -14.68 16.78
C ASN A 671 -24.44 -15.63 16.06
N GLY A 672 -23.49 -15.06 15.31
CA GLY A 672 -22.47 -15.81 14.57
C GLY A 672 -22.91 -16.35 13.20
N GLU A 673 -24.20 -16.29 12.86
CA GLU A 673 -24.74 -16.80 11.61
C GLU A 673 -25.07 -15.68 10.62
N LEU A 674 -24.89 -15.95 9.32
CA LEU A 674 -25.12 -14.96 8.27
C LEU A 674 -26.62 -14.71 8.10
N ALA A 675 -27.08 -13.52 8.46
CA ALA A 675 -28.48 -13.11 8.33
C ALA A 675 -28.79 -12.48 6.96
N GLY A 676 -27.80 -11.86 6.32
CA GLY A 676 -27.97 -11.29 4.99
C GLY A 676 -26.66 -10.86 4.35
N THR A 677 -26.63 -10.88 3.02
CA THR A 677 -25.57 -10.27 2.21
C THR A 677 -26.21 -9.30 1.23
N ARG A 678 -25.63 -8.11 1.16
CA ARG A 678 -25.89 -7.13 0.11
C ARG A 678 -24.65 -7.03 -0.77
N TRP A 679 -24.83 -7.28 -2.06
CA TRP A 679 -23.83 -6.98 -3.07
C TRP A 679 -23.94 -5.50 -3.46
N LEU A 680 -22.81 -4.83 -3.50
CA LEU A 680 -22.69 -3.41 -3.76
C LEU A 680 -22.16 -3.19 -5.18
N THR A 681 -22.54 -2.09 -5.79
CA THR A 681 -21.81 -1.50 -6.91
C THR A 681 -20.69 -0.60 -6.38
N PHE A 682 -19.75 -0.19 -7.24
CA PHE A 682 -18.73 0.80 -6.87
C PHE A 682 -19.32 2.08 -6.28
N LYS A 683 -20.47 2.53 -6.80
CA LYS A 683 -21.21 3.71 -6.30
C LYS A 683 -21.84 3.51 -4.92
N GLU A 684 -22.08 2.27 -4.52
CA GLU A 684 -22.66 1.92 -3.23
C GLU A 684 -21.60 1.58 -2.18
N CYS A 685 -20.31 1.75 -2.49
CA CYS A 685 -19.24 1.65 -1.50
C CYS A 685 -19.07 3.00 -0.78
N PRO A 686 -19.20 3.09 0.56
CA PRO A 686 -19.09 4.35 1.31
C PRO A 686 -17.81 5.10 1.01
N VAL A 687 -17.92 6.40 0.77
CA VAL A 687 -16.81 7.33 0.81
C VAL A 687 -17.09 8.27 1.98
N TYR A 688 -16.23 8.24 2.99
CA TYR A 688 -16.38 9.13 4.13
C TYR A 688 -15.74 10.48 3.81
N GLU A 689 -16.55 11.51 3.58
CA GLU A 689 -16.06 12.89 3.60
C GLU A 689 -15.40 13.17 4.96
N TRP A 690 -14.19 13.71 4.95
CA TRP A 690 -13.46 13.96 6.20
C TRP A 690 -13.76 15.37 6.67
N THR A 691 -14.25 15.46 7.91
CA THR A 691 -14.23 16.71 8.67
C THR A 691 -13.77 16.37 10.08
N PRO A 692 -12.98 17.23 10.75
CA PRO A 692 -12.54 17.01 12.13
C PRO A 692 -13.70 16.81 13.12
N THR A 693 -14.89 17.27 12.75
CA THR A 693 -16.10 17.22 13.57
C THR A 693 -16.95 15.97 13.35
N THR A 694 -16.57 15.06 12.44
CA THR A 694 -17.35 13.84 12.15
C THR A 694 -17.28 12.86 13.31
N TRP A 695 -18.41 12.26 13.68
CA TRP A 695 -18.52 11.36 14.84
C TRP A 695 -19.58 10.29 14.63
N LEU A 696 -19.50 9.21 15.42
CA LEU A 696 -20.52 8.16 15.50
C LEU A 696 -21.27 8.21 16.82
N ALA A 697 -22.56 7.91 16.75
CA ALA A 697 -23.44 7.78 17.91
C ALA A 697 -23.70 6.31 18.22
N ILE A 698 -23.63 5.97 19.49
CA ILE A 698 -24.12 4.72 20.07
C ILE A 698 -25.35 5.09 20.91
N GLY A 699 -26.48 4.45 20.61
CA GLY A 699 -27.79 4.85 21.15
C GLY A 699 -28.63 5.76 20.22
N GLY A 700 -28.23 5.94 18.95
CA GLY A 700 -29.04 6.63 17.92
C GLY A 700 -28.19 7.14 16.75
N ASP A 701 -28.61 8.25 16.12
CA ASP A 701 -27.89 8.89 15.00
C ASP A 701 -27.17 10.19 15.38
N ALA A 702 -25.93 10.33 14.91
CA ALA A 702 -25.17 11.55 15.07
C ALA A 702 -25.78 12.74 14.29
N LYS A 703 -25.67 13.95 14.87
CA LYS A 703 -26.13 15.21 14.27
C LYS A 703 -25.28 16.38 14.72
N GLY A 704 -24.93 17.27 13.80
CA GLY A 704 -24.11 18.44 14.10
C GLY A 704 -22.65 18.09 14.40
N LYS A 705 -21.91 19.06 14.94
CA LYS A 705 -20.49 18.89 15.27
C LYS A 705 -20.30 18.14 16.58
N TYR A 706 -19.26 17.32 16.68
CA TYR A 706 -18.94 16.50 17.85
C TYR A 706 -18.88 17.30 19.18
N ASP A 707 -18.25 18.48 19.20
CA ASP A 707 -18.03 19.27 20.42
C ASP A 707 -19.31 19.96 20.94
N GLU A 708 -20.27 20.22 20.04
CA GLU A 708 -21.51 20.94 20.35
C GLU A 708 -22.72 20.00 20.54
N ALA A 709 -22.52 18.69 20.33
CA ALA A 709 -23.60 17.71 20.30
C ALA A 709 -24.18 17.42 21.70
N THR A 710 -25.35 18.00 21.98
CA THR A 710 -26.14 17.75 23.22
C THR A 710 -27.40 16.91 22.99
N THR A 711 -27.76 16.68 21.72
CA THR A 711 -28.87 15.82 21.30
C THR A 711 -28.49 15.07 20.04
N LEU A 712 -29.00 13.85 19.89
CA LEU A 712 -28.95 13.11 18.62
C LEU A 712 -29.92 13.70 17.58
N GLY A 713 -29.78 13.25 16.35
CA GLY A 713 -30.75 13.52 15.29
C GLY A 713 -32.07 12.79 15.48
N SER A 714 -32.25 11.71 14.72
CA SER A 714 -33.47 10.90 14.69
C SER A 714 -33.18 9.50 15.24
N TYR A 715 -34.23 8.71 15.48
CA TYR A 715 -34.14 7.26 15.78
C TYR A 715 -33.36 6.89 17.06
N PRO A 716 -33.70 7.48 18.23
CA PRO A 716 -33.04 7.15 19.49
C PRO A 716 -33.24 5.69 19.88
N PHE A 717 -32.23 5.07 20.47
CA PHE A 717 -32.26 3.67 20.90
C PHE A 717 -33.06 3.48 22.19
N LYS A 718 -33.81 2.39 22.29
CA LYS A 718 -34.51 1.97 23.51
C LYS A 718 -34.17 0.51 23.80
N GLY A 719 -33.28 0.30 24.75
CA GLY A 719 -32.68 -1.00 25.05
C GLY A 719 -31.34 -0.84 25.76
N GLU A 720 -30.57 -1.91 25.79
CA GLU A 720 -29.32 -1.98 26.55
C GLU A 720 -28.17 -2.41 25.64
N ILE A 721 -27.03 -1.74 25.77
CA ILE A 721 -25.81 -2.02 24.99
C ILE A 721 -24.70 -2.38 25.97
N ALA A 722 -24.14 -3.58 25.84
CA ALA A 722 -23.04 -4.06 26.68
C ALA A 722 -21.67 -3.80 26.04
N MET A 723 -21.59 -3.83 24.71
CA MET A 723 -20.32 -3.74 23.99
C MET A 723 -20.51 -3.22 22.56
N VAL A 724 -19.55 -2.42 22.08
CA VAL A 724 -19.38 -2.10 20.66
C VAL A 724 -17.89 -2.17 20.29
N ARG A 725 -17.54 -2.95 19.27
CA ARG A 725 -16.19 -2.94 18.69
C ARG A 725 -16.22 -2.61 17.21
N ILE A 726 -15.22 -1.85 16.76
CA ILE A 726 -15.00 -1.57 15.35
C ILE A 726 -13.63 -2.11 14.96
N TYR A 727 -13.61 -3.00 13.98
CA TYR A 727 -12.41 -3.57 13.39
C TYR A 727 -12.11 -2.86 12.06
N GLY A 728 -10.85 -2.51 11.82
CA GLY A 728 -10.38 -1.87 10.59
C GLY A 728 -10.26 -2.81 9.38
N ARG A 729 -11.07 -3.87 9.33
CA ARG A 729 -11.11 -4.85 8.24
C ARG A 729 -12.44 -5.59 8.19
N ALA A 730 -12.67 -6.28 7.07
CA ALA A 730 -13.77 -7.24 6.95
C ALA A 730 -13.44 -8.54 7.69
N LEU A 731 -14.28 -8.90 8.66
CA LEU A 731 -14.19 -10.18 9.37
C LEU A 731 -14.78 -11.32 8.53
N LYS A 732 -14.14 -12.48 8.59
CA LYS A 732 -14.59 -13.73 7.97
C LYS A 732 -15.70 -14.36 8.80
N LYS A 733 -16.56 -15.17 8.15
CA LYS A 733 -17.62 -15.94 8.83
C LYS A 733 -17.11 -16.72 10.05
N THR A 734 -15.95 -17.37 9.94
CA THR A 734 -15.36 -18.16 11.03
C THR A 734 -14.91 -17.32 12.22
N GLU A 735 -14.46 -16.09 11.96
CA GLU A 735 -14.05 -15.13 12.99
C GLU A 735 -15.27 -14.60 13.73
N VAL A 736 -16.31 -14.20 12.98
CA VAL A 736 -17.60 -13.77 13.54
C VAL A 736 -18.23 -14.86 14.41
N LYS A 737 -18.20 -16.11 13.94
CA LYS A 737 -18.68 -17.25 14.72
C LYS A 737 -17.90 -17.49 16.01
N SER A 738 -16.59 -17.25 15.99
CA SER A 738 -15.75 -17.37 17.19
C SER A 738 -16.11 -16.32 18.23
N LEU A 739 -16.37 -15.08 17.79
CA LEU A 739 -16.83 -13.97 18.65
C LEU A 739 -18.22 -14.25 19.26
N ALA A 740 -19.16 -14.80 18.49
CA ALA A 740 -20.46 -15.19 19.02
C ALA A 740 -20.33 -16.32 20.06
N ASN A 741 -19.52 -17.34 19.76
CA ASN A 741 -19.36 -18.49 20.65
C ASN A 741 -18.77 -18.12 22.01
N ILE A 742 -17.81 -17.19 22.07
CA ILE A 742 -17.19 -16.80 23.34
C ILE A 742 -18.15 -16.01 24.23
N LEU A 743 -19.03 -15.18 23.64
CA LEU A 743 -20.06 -14.45 24.37
C LEU A 743 -21.12 -15.39 24.96
N SER A 744 -21.50 -16.43 24.21
CA SER A 744 -22.46 -17.44 24.68
C SER A 744 -21.85 -18.38 25.72
N ALA A 745 -20.64 -18.88 25.50
CA ALA A 745 -19.99 -19.85 26.38
C ALA A 745 -19.49 -19.21 27.69
N LYS A 746 -19.00 -17.95 27.62
CA LYS A 746 -18.39 -17.23 28.74
C LYS A 746 -17.21 -17.97 29.37
N GLU A 747 -16.60 -18.87 28.62
CA GLU A 747 -15.43 -19.61 29.02
C GLU A 747 -14.60 -20.01 27.80
N LYS A 748 -13.32 -20.27 28.04
CA LYS A 748 -12.41 -20.77 27.00
C LYS A 748 -11.37 -21.69 27.60
N SER A 749 -11.24 -22.88 27.01
CA SER A 749 -10.17 -23.81 27.38
C SER A 749 -8.90 -23.60 26.55
N TYR A 750 -7.75 -23.72 27.22
CA TYR A 750 -6.42 -23.66 26.63
C TYR A 750 -5.60 -24.86 27.09
N THR A 751 -4.86 -25.47 26.16
CA THR A 751 -3.81 -26.44 26.50
C THR A 751 -2.47 -25.73 26.53
N LEU A 752 -1.82 -25.72 27.70
CA LEU A 752 -0.50 -25.12 27.89
C LEU A 752 0.54 -25.86 27.06
N GLY A 753 1.50 -25.13 26.51
CA GLY A 753 2.57 -25.72 25.72
C GLY A 753 3.48 -26.66 26.52
N SER A 754 4.42 -27.30 25.84
CA SER A 754 5.44 -28.17 26.46
C SER A 754 6.29 -27.50 27.55
N ASN A 755 6.31 -26.17 27.57
CA ASN A 755 7.05 -25.36 28.55
C ASN A 755 6.13 -24.64 29.55
N GLY A 756 4.84 -25.03 29.61
CA GLY A 756 3.89 -24.47 30.57
C GLY A 756 3.31 -23.12 30.20
N TYR A 757 3.56 -22.61 28.99
CA TYR A 757 3.07 -21.29 28.57
C TYR A 757 1.91 -21.35 27.58
N ALA A 758 1.02 -20.36 27.66
CA ALA A 758 -0.02 -20.07 26.67
C ALA A 758 -0.19 -18.55 26.48
N ALA A 759 -0.49 -18.12 25.25
CA ALA A 759 -0.79 -16.73 24.91
C ALA A 759 -2.31 -16.51 24.90
N ILE A 760 -2.80 -15.57 25.70
CA ILE A 760 -4.22 -15.42 26.03
C ILE A 760 -4.63 -13.94 25.96
N CYS A 761 -5.78 -13.68 25.35
CA CYS A 761 -6.47 -12.40 25.46
C CYS A 761 -7.98 -12.64 25.35
N LEU A 762 -8.73 -12.40 26.42
CA LEU A 762 -10.15 -12.75 26.49
C LEU A 762 -11.04 -11.50 26.54
N PRO A 763 -12.24 -11.53 25.92
CA PRO A 763 -13.19 -10.43 25.90
C PRO A 763 -14.04 -10.34 27.19
N PHE A 764 -13.47 -10.79 28.31
CA PHE A 764 -14.03 -10.73 29.66
C PHE A 764 -12.90 -10.91 30.66
N ALA A 765 -13.14 -10.54 31.91
CA ALA A 765 -12.19 -10.81 32.99
C ALA A 765 -12.34 -12.23 33.53
N TRP A 766 -11.28 -12.73 34.14
CA TRP A 766 -11.19 -14.12 34.61
C TRP A 766 -10.15 -14.22 35.74
N LYS A 767 -10.31 -15.21 36.63
CA LYS A 767 -9.33 -15.48 37.69
C LYS A 767 -8.23 -16.42 37.20
N VAL A 768 -7.00 -16.15 37.61
CA VAL A 768 -5.87 -17.04 37.33
C VAL A 768 -6.10 -18.40 38.00
N PRO A 769 -6.05 -19.52 37.26
CA PRO A 769 -6.27 -20.86 37.83
C PRO A 769 -5.21 -21.28 38.84
N GLU A 770 -5.52 -22.34 39.60
CA GLU A 770 -4.58 -22.96 40.55
C GLU A 770 -3.25 -23.32 39.88
N GLY A 771 -2.14 -22.98 40.55
CA GLY A 771 -0.78 -23.24 40.08
C GLY A 771 -0.36 -22.43 38.85
N CYS A 772 -1.11 -21.38 38.48
CA CYS A 772 -0.81 -20.53 37.32
C CYS A 772 -0.39 -19.11 37.72
N THR A 773 0.26 -18.40 36.79
CA THR A 773 0.61 -16.97 36.93
C THR A 773 0.53 -16.28 35.57
N ALA A 774 -0.10 -15.13 35.51
CA ALA A 774 -0.24 -14.33 34.29
C ALA A 774 0.81 -13.22 34.21
N PHE A 775 1.43 -13.07 33.03
CA PHE A 775 2.51 -12.13 32.77
C PHE A 775 2.21 -11.23 31.57
N ILE A 776 2.71 -10.00 31.61
CA ILE A 776 2.81 -9.12 30.44
C ILE A 776 4.22 -9.12 29.87
N ALA A 777 4.38 -8.72 28.61
CA ALA A 777 5.71 -8.44 28.05
C ALA A 777 6.07 -6.98 28.32
N SER A 778 7.00 -6.74 29.25
CA SER A 778 7.33 -5.39 29.71
C SER A 778 8.36 -4.68 28.84
N LYS A 779 9.34 -5.42 28.32
CA LYS A 779 10.45 -4.86 27.54
C LYS A 779 11.13 -5.94 26.71
N ILE A 780 11.71 -5.53 25.57
CA ILE A 780 12.63 -6.35 24.78
C ILE A 780 14.07 -5.99 25.17
N GLU A 781 14.82 -6.97 25.68
CA GLU A 781 16.26 -6.85 25.94
C GLU A 781 16.94 -8.05 25.30
N SER A 782 17.28 -7.89 24.01
CA SER A 782 17.85 -8.97 23.19
C SER A 782 19.00 -9.66 23.93
N PRO A 783 18.94 -11.00 24.11
CA PRO A 783 18.14 -11.98 23.36
C PRO A 783 16.76 -12.33 23.93
N ASN A 784 16.28 -11.61 24.95
CA ASN A 784 15.13 -11.99 25.77
C ASN A 784 14.00 -10.94 25.68
N VAL A 785 12.79 -11.39 26.01
CA VAL A 785 11.66 -10.52 26.35
C VAL A 785 11.42 -10.67 27.84
N LYS A 786 11.46 -9.54 28.55
CA LYS A 786 11.24 -9.49 29.99
C LYS A 786 9.74 -9.57 30.25
N ILE A 787 9.31 -10.63 30.94
CA ILE A 787 7.92 -10.81 31.31
C ILE A 787 7.72 -10.52 32.81
N LYS A 788 6.76 -9.63 33.11
CA LYS A 788 6.46 -9.14 34.46
C LYS A 788 5.13 -9.76 34.93
N PRO A 789 5.05 -10.36 36.12
CA PRO A 789 3.80 -10.93 36.63
C PRO A 789 2.79 -9.82 36.95
N ILE A 790 1.53 -10.05 36.61
CA ILE A 790 0.43 -9.10 36.84
C ILE A 790 -0.70 -9.65 37.70
N ALA A 791 -0.85 -10.98 37.73
CA ALA A 791 -1.83 -11.68 38.53
C ALA A 791 -1.33 -13.09 38.84
N GLN A 792 -1.47 -13.50 40.09
CA GLN A 792 -1.22 -14.86 40.58
C GLN A 792 -2.53 -15.61 40.76
N GLU A 793 -2.45 -16.89 41.11
CA GLU A 793 -3.59 -17.74 41.43
C GLU A 793 -4.69 -17.01 42.24
N GLY A 794 -5.93 -17.11 41.77
CA GLY A 794 -7.11 -16.49 42.37
C GLY A 794 -7.25 -14.99 42.10
N GLU A 795 -6.20 -14.30 41.67
CA GLU A 795 -6.27 -12.88 41.28
C GLU A 795 -6.90 -12.71 39.89
N LEU A 796 -7.50 -11.55 39.67
CA LEU A 796 -8.23 -11.23 38.43
C LEU A 796 -7.27 -10.75 37.34
N VAL A 797 -7.42 -11.30 36.13
CA VAL A 797 -6.89 -10.71 34.90
C VAL A 797 -8.02 -9.87 34.26
N PRO A 798 -7.83 -8.55 34.09
CA PRO A 798 -8.85 -7.68 33.52
C PRO A 798 -9.22 -8.04 32.07
N TYR A 799 -10.43 -7.64 31.67
CA TYR A 799 -10.93 -7.72 30.29
C TYR A 799 -9.86 -7.28 29.28
N GLY A 800 -9.72 -8.03 28.19
CA GLY A 800 -8.91 -7.64 27.03
C GLY A 800 -7.41 -7.52 27.30
N THR A 801 -6.93 -7.95 28.47
CA THR A 801 -5.51 -7.89 28.82
C THR A 801 -4.75 -8.99 28.10
N PRO A 802 -3.81 -8.68 27.19
CA PRO A 802 -3.00 -9.68 26.52
C PRO A 802 -1.93 -10.20 27.48
N VAL A 803 -1.93 -11.50 27.77
CA VAL A 803 -1.02 -12.11 28.74
C VAL A 803 -0.37 -13.38 28.22
N ILE A 804 0.83 -13.65 28.73
CA ILE A 804 1.43 -14.98 28.74
C ILE A 804 1.07 -15.64 30.06
N LEU A 805 0.26 -16.69 30.03
CA LEU A 805 -0.06 -17.48 31.21
C LEU A 805 0.96 -18.63 31.35
N LYS A 806 1.52 -18.79 32.54
CA LYS A 806 2.39 -19.90 32.93
C LYS A 806 1.66 -20.84 33.88
N GLY A 807 1.85 -22.14 33.72
CA GLY A 807 1.37 -23.17 34.63
C GLY A 807 1.99 -24.53 34.32
N THR A 808 1.34 -25.62 34.75
CA THR A 808 1.82 -26.98 34.49
C THR A 808 1.84 -27.31 32.99
N ALA A 809 2.99 -27.77 32.49
CA ALA A 809 3.17 -28.11 31.07
C ALA A 809 2.14 -29.13 30.57
N LYS A 810 1.57 -28.88 29.39
CA LYS A 810 0.53 -29.72 28.74
C LYS A 810 -0.80 -29.83 29.52
N ALA A 811 -0.98 -29.11 30.62
CA ALA A 811 -2.26 -29.05 31.30
C ALA A 811 -3.30 -28.35 30.42
N THR A 812 -4.55 -28.81 30.50
CA THR A 812 -5.69 -28.08 29.94
C THR A 812 -6.35 -27.32 31.08
N ILE A 813 -6.47 -26.01 30.90
CA ILE A 813 -7.15 -25.10 31.81
C ILE A 813 -8.40 -24.55 31.13
N THR A 814 -9.43 -24.24 31.91
CA THR A 814 -10.61 -23.50 31.44
C THR A 814 -10.67 -22.18 32.19
N LEU A 815 -10.76 -21.10 31.43
CA LEU A 815 -10.88 -19.74 31.95
C LEU A 815 -12.33 -19.30 31.79
N THR A 816 -12.98 -18.93 32.88
CA THR A 816 -14.40 -18.55 32.91
C THR A 816 -14.53 -17.06 33.21
N ALA A 817 -15.56 -16.44 32.62
CA ALA A 817 -15.86 -15.03 32.82
C ALA A 817 -16.20 -14.74 34.29
N GLU A 818 -15.67 -13.64 34.79
CA GLU A 818 -15.82 -13.15 36.16
C GLU A 818 -16.24 -11.68 36.15
N GLN A 819 -16.97 -11.25 37.17
CA GLN A 819 -17.41 -9.86 37.28
C GLN A 819 -16.20 -8.94 37.46
N MET A 820 -16.12 -7.92 36.62
CA MET A 820 -15.17 -6.83 36.81
C MET A 820 -15.59 -5.95 38.01
N VAL A 821 -14.63 -5.61 38.87
CA VAL A 821 -14.87 -4.80 40.07
C VAL A 821 -14.26 -3.40 39.90
N ASN A 822 -14.87 -2.40 40.55
CA ASN A 822 -14.47 -1.01 40.34
C ASN A 822 -12.98 -0.77 40.70
N GLY A 823 -12.25 -0.09 39.82
CA GLY A 823 -10.81 0.19 39.99
C GLY A 823 -9.85 -0.89 39.45
N GLN A 824 -10.35 -1.98 38.84
CA GLN A 824 -9.52 -3.00 38.18
C GLN A 824 -9.60 -2.96 36.64
N TRP A 825 -9.97 -1.80 36.09
CA TRP A 825 -10.41 -1.65 34.68
C TRP A 825 -9.31 -1.68 33.65
N THR A 826 -8.09 -1.32 34.02
CA THR A 826 -7.00 -1.16 33.06
C THR A 826 -5.67 -1.47 33.71
N MET A 827 -4.90 -2.31 33.04
CA MET A 827 -3.46 -2.11 33.06
C MET A 827 -3.11 -0.95 32.15
N ASP A 828 -2.11 -0.18 32.57
CA ASP A 828 -1.45 0.76 31.67
C ASP A 828 -0.79 -0.06 30.54
N ASN A 829 -1.39 -0.03 29.36
CA ASN A 829 -0.93 -0.84 28.23
C ASN A 829 0.40 -0.34 27.68
N ASP A 830 0.85 0.86 28.07
CA ASP A 830 2.17 1.36 27.70
C ASP A 830 3.29 0.49 28.33
N GLU A 831 2.98 -0.24 29.41
CA GLU A 831 3.88 -1.26 29.98
C GLU A 831 3.80 -2.62 29.28
N ASN A 832 2.79 -2.90 28.43
CA ASN A 832 2.61 -4.22 27.83
C ASN A 832 2.78 -4.19 26.32
N LEU A 833 3.86 -4.81 25.84
CA LEU A 833 4.18 -4.92 24.43
C LEU A 833 3.31 -5.95 23.70
N LEU A 834 2.56 -6.79 24.40
CA LEU A 834 1.69 -7.79 23.76
C LEU A 834 0.43 -7.15 23.17
N VAL A 835 -0.03 -7.72 22.07
CA VAL A 835 -1.21 -7.27 21.33
C VAL A 835 -2.26 -8.37 21.33
N GLY A 836 -3.45 -8.04 21.82
CA GLY A 836 -4.58 -8.95 21.90
C GLY A 836 -5.20 -9.23 20.53
N VAL A 837 -5.71 -10.45 20.36
CA VAL A 837 -6.35 -10.96 19.14
C VAL A 837 -7.69 -11.55 19.55
N PHE A 838 -8.80 -10.82 19.36
CA PHE A 838 -10.15 -11.32 19.66
C PHE A 838 -10.67 -12.24 18.55
N PRO A 839 -10.95 -11.75 17.32
CA PRO A 839 -11.09 -12.63 16.17
C PRO A 839 -9.73 -13.20 15.80
N GLY A 840 -9.68 -14.38 15.17
CA GLY A 840 -8.43 -14.89 14.61
C GLY A 840 -7.82 -13.89 13.62
N LYS A 841 -6.49 -13.89 13.52
CA LYS A 841 -5.71 -13.00 12.64
C LYS A 841 -4.62 -13.80 11.93
N THR A 842 -4.33 -13.45 10.67
CA THR A 842 -3.14 -13.96 9.98
C THR A 842 -2.02 -12.93 10.11
N LEU A 843 -0.93 -13.29 10.78
CA LEU A 843 0.30 -12.51 10.78
C LEU A 843 1.05 -12.71 9.46
N ALA A 844 1.38 -11.60 8.80
CA ALA A 844 2.26 -11.59 7.64
C ALA A 844 3.72 -11.87 8.03
N VAL A 845 4.55 -12.13 7.02
CA VAL A 845 6.00 -12.34 7.19
C VAL A 845 6.61 -11.13 7.90
N ASN A 846 7.31 -11.36 9.01
CA ASN A 846 7.93 -10.35 9.87
C ASN A 846 6.96 -9.38 10.58
N GLU A 847 5.65 -9.63 10.61
CA GLU A 847 4.71 -8.76 11.33
C GLU A 847 4.86 -8.85 12.87
N GLY A 848 5.37 -9.97 13.37
CA GLY A 848 5.63 -10.14 14.79
C GLY A 848 6.03 -11.55 15.20
N TYR A 849 5.99 -11.78 16.52
CA TYR A 849 6.38 -13.00 17.20
C TYR A 849 5.18 -13.62 17.91
N TYR A 850 5.04 -14.94 17.77
CA TYR A 850 3.93 -15.69 18.33
C TYR A 850 4.42 -16.92 19.10
N MET A 851 3.59 -17.40 20.02
CA MET A 851 3.88 -18.61 20.78
C MET A 851 3.44 -19.84 19.98
N LYS A 852 4.36 -20.79 19.81
CA LYS A 852 4.04 -22.12 19.24
C LYS A 852 3.60 -23.05 20.35
N THR A 853 2.60 -23.89 20.09
CA THR A 853 2.09 -24.88 21.07
C THR A 853 3.17 -25.83 21.59
N THR A 854 4.19 -26.12 20.77
CA THR A 854 5.32 -27.01 21.11
C THR A 854 6.61 -26.26 21.46
N GLY A 855 6.60 -24.93 21.42
CA GLY A 855 7.80 -24.10 21.58
C GLY A 855 8.01 -23.57 23.00
N ALA A 856 9.25 -23.18 23.32
CA ALA A 856 9.64 -22.61 24.62
C ALA A 856 9.68 -21.08 24.64
N ASN A 857 9.53 -20.49 23.46
CA ASN A 857 9.86 -19.11 23.15
C ASN A 857 8.73 -18.48 22.33
N ILE A 858 8.84 -17.19 22.06
CA ILE A 858 8.06 -16.54 21.01
C ILE A 858 8.88 -16.51 19.72
N TYR A 859 8.28 -16.93 18.62
CA TYR A 859 8.96 -17.16 17.34
C TYR A 859 8.48 -16.16 16.31
N ARG A 860 9.40 -15.66 15.50
CA ARG A 860 9.06 -14.76 14.40
C ARG A 860 8.16 -15.48 13.39
N ALA A 861 7.17 -14.78 12.87
CA ALA A 861 6.42 -15.19 11.70
C ALA A 861 7.35 -15.16 10.45
N THR A 862 7.89 -16.31 10.05
CA THR A 862 8.72 -16.45 8.84
C THR A 862 7.90 -16.74 7.57
N GLY A 863 6.58 -16.78 7.72
CA GLY A 863 5.56 -17.09 6.72
C GLY A 863 4.23 -16.51 7.21
N ASN A 864 3.17 -16.66 6.43
CA ASN A 864 1.83 -16.30 6.91
C ASN A 864 1.41 -17.28 8.02
N VAL A 865 1.22 -16.76 9.24
CA VAL A 865 0.85 -17.57 10.41
C VAL A 865 -0.55 -17.17 10.86
N THR A 866 -1.48 -18.13 10.88
CA THR A 866 -2.82 -17.90 11.44
C THR A 866 -2.81 -18.09 12.94
N LEU A 867 -3.05 -17.00 13.67
CA LEU A 867 -3.31 -16.99 15.09
C LEU A 867 -4.77 -17.39 15.35
N ALA A 868 -4.96 -18.23 16.37
CA ALA A 868 -6.30 -18.56 16.86
C ALA A 868 -6.97 -17.31 17.49
N PRO A 869 -8.31 -17.25 17.52
CA PRO A 869 -9.01 -16.22 18.28
C PRO A 869 -8.68 -16.32 19.79
N PHE A 870 -8.80 -15.21 20.49
CA PHE A 870 -8.58 -15.06 21.92
C PHE A 870 -7.15 -15.36 22.38
N THR A 871 -6.17 -14.88 21.62
CA THR A 871 -4.73 -15.04 21.91
C THR A 871 -4.02 -13.69 21.87
N CYS A 872 -2.69 -13.68 21.96
CA CYS A 872 -1.90 -12.48 21.79
C CYS A 872 -0.57 -12.77 21.07
N TYR A 873 0.07 -11.71 20.57
CA TYR A 873 1.37 -11.77 19.93
C TYR A 873 2.21 -10.54 20.29
N LEU A 874 3.51 -10.60 20.03
CA LEU A 874 4.42 -9.47 20.20
C LEU A 874 4.71 -8.85 18.82
N PRO A 875 4.29 -7.61 18.53
CA PRO A 875 4.64 -6.91 17.30
C PRO A 875 6.13 -6.56 17.32
N SER A 876 6.83 -6.71 16.20
CA SER A 876 8.22 -6.27 16.04
C SER A 876 8.67 -6.43 14.58
N ASP A 877 9.48 -5.48 14.12
CA ASP A 877 10.16 -5.46 12.82
C ASP A 877 11.58 -6.07 12.87
N GLU A 878 12.04 -6.49 14.05
CA GLU A 878 13.37 -7.05 14.24
C GLU A 878 13.53 -8.41 13.54
N LYS A 879 14.68 -8.62 12.90
CA LYS A 879 14.95 -9.81 12.07
C LYS A 879 15.41 -11.05 12.87
N ARG A 880 15.07 -11.16 14.15
CA ARG A 880 15.47 -12.30 14.98
C ARG A 880 14.57 -13.51 14.74
N SER A 881 15.11 -14.72 14.89
CA SER A 881 14.30 -15.93 14.70
C SER A 881 13.32 -16.18 15.86
N TYR A 882 13.71 -15.81 17.08
CA TYR A 882 12.90 -15.95 18.31
C TYR A 882 13.44 -15.06 19.44
N TYR A 883 12.62 -14.84 20.48
CA TYR A 883 13.05 -14.35 21.79
C TYR A 883 12.77 -15.37 22.89
N LYS A 884 13.67 -15.47 23.86
CA LYS A 884 13.40 -16.22 25.08
C LYS A 884 12.55 -15.39 26.03
N LEU A 885 11.68 -16.05 26.77
CA LEU A 885 10.96 -15.41 27.87
C LEU A 885 11.86 -15.40 29.11
N GLU A 886 11.98 -14.24 29.75
CA GLU A 886 12.72 -14.09 30.99
C GLU A 886 11.81 -13.42 32.03
N GLU A 887 11.48 -14.16 33.07
CA GLU A 887 10.68 -13.65 34.19
C GLU A 887 11.49 -12.64 34.99
N ILE A 888 10.88 -11.50 35.27
CA ILE A 888 11.43 -10.48 36.17
C ILE A 888 10.47 -10.26 37.34
N ASP A 889 11.03 -9.97 38.50
CA ASP A 889 10.23 -9.62 39.67
C ASP A 889 9.44 -8.34 39.40
N ALA A 890 8.23 -8.26 39.94
CA ALA A 890 7.54 -6.98 40.05
C ALA A 890 8.42 -6.05 40.90
N THR A 891 8.88 -4.93 40.34
CA THR A 891 9.51 -3.85 41.13
C THR A 891 8.61 -3.57 42.33
N SER A 892 9.20 -3.44 43.53
CA SER A 892 8.58 -3.54 44.86
C SER A 892 7.47 -2.53 45.20
N ILE A 893 6.91 -1.82 44.22
CA ILE A 893 5.85 -0.83 44.36
C ILE A 893 4.64 -1.35 43.61
N LYS A 894 3.71 -1.97 44.35
CA LYS A 894 2.47 -2.54 43.78
C LYS A 894 1.30 -1.55 43.70
N THR A 895 1.36 -0.40 44.37
CA THR A 895 0.27 0.62 44.34
C THR A 895 0.66 1.89 45.11
N LEU A 896 0.34 3.08 44.56
CA LEU A 896 0.03 4.26 45.36
C LEU A 896 -1.41 4.11 45.83
N SER A 897 -1.62 3.78 47.11
CA SER A 897 -2.97 3.82 47.68
C SER A 897 -3.41 5.28 47.76
N SER A 898 -4.25 5.73 46.84
CA SER A 898 -5.08 6.91 47.06
C SER A 898 -6.19 6.52 48.03
N SER A 899 -5.86 6.39 49.31
CA SER A 899 -6.87 6.42 50.36
C SER A 899 -7.45 7.84 50.39
N PRO A 900 -8.78 8.05 50.38
CA PRO A 900 -9.38 9.38 50.55
C PRO A 900 -9.22 9.95 51.98
N SER A 901 -8.39 9.34 52.83
CA SER A 901 -8.31 9.62 54.25
C SER A 901 -7.00 10.34 54.60
N LYS A 902 -7.17 11.63 54.95
CA LYS A 902 -6.16 12.60 55.43
C LYS A 902 -5.19 13.12 54.36
N VAL A 903 -5.64 14.14 53.64
CA VAL A 903 -4.75 15.12 53.00
C VAL A 903 -3.94 15.79 54.11
N GLU A 904 -2.72 15.32 54.36
CA GLU A 904 -1.73 16.18 55.01
C GLU A 904 -1.49 17.39 54.10
N ASN A 905 -1.60 18.59 54.67
CA ASN A 905 -1.39 19.90 54.02
C ASN A 905 0.08 20.13 53.59
N ALA A 906 0.79 19.10 53.12
CA ALA A 906 2.14 19.20 52.62
C ALA A 906 2.16 19.99 51.30
N ILE A 907 3.06 20.96 51.21
CA ILE A 907 3.30 21.77 50.01
C ILE A 907 4.65 21.34 49.43
N TYR A 908 4.72 21.15 48.12
CA TYR A 908 5.95 20.78 47.41
C TYR A 908 6.34 21.86 46.42
N ASP A 909 7.63 22.07 46.19
CA ASP A 909 8.09 22.85 45.04
C ASP A 909 7.97 22.05 43.72
N LEU A 910 8.23 22.69 42.58
CA LEU A 910 8.15 22.04 41.26
C LEU A 910 9.23 20.97 41.03
N SER A 911 10.22 20.86 41.92
CA SER A 911 11.22 19.79 41.92
C SER A 911 10.81 18.58 42.77
N GLY A 912 9.63 18.63 43.42
CA GLY A 912 9.11 17.56 44.26
C GLY A 912 9.62 17.59 45.70
N ARG A 913 10.30 18.65 46.13
CA ARG A 913 10.80 18.78 47.50
C ARG A 913 9.69 19.26 48.43
N LYS A 914 9.45 18.56 49.55
CA LYS A 914 8.50 18.96 50.58
C LYS A 914 8.96 20.25 51.26
N MET A 915 8.13 21.27 51.22
CA MET A 915 8.32 22.57 51.86
C MET A 915 7.77 22.53 53.30
N SER A 916 8.53 23.08 54.25
CA SER A 916 8.09 23.20 55.65
C SER A 916 6.97 24.24 55.79
N ASN A 917 6.08 24.07 56.78
CA ASN A 917 4.86 24.87 57.04
C ASN A 917 5.12 26.36 57.43
N GLY A 918 6.21 26.98 56.99
CA GLY A 918 6.51 28.40 57.16
C GLY A 918 5.90 29.28 56.06
N LYS A 919 6.14 30.59 56.15
CA LYS A 919 5.80 31.57 55.10
C LYS A 919 6.58 31.19 53.82
N LEU A 920 5.88 30.66 52.84
CA LEU A 920 6.47 30.33 51.54
C LEU A 920 6.69 31.61 50.74
N PRO A 921 7.84 31.76 50.05
CA PRO A 921 8.06 32.87 49.14
C PRO A 921 7.09 32.82 47.95
N SER A 922 6.93 33.94 47.26
CA SER A 922 6.07 34.03 46.08
C SER A 922 6.56 33.06 45.00
N GLY A 923 5.67 32.19 44.51
CA GLY A 923 6.06 31.11 43.61
C GLY A 923 4.95 30.11 43.32
N VAL A 924 5.25 29.14 42.45
CA VAL A 924 4.34 28.05 42.08
C VAL A 924 4.71 26.79 42.86
N TYR A 925 3.72 26.21 43.54
CA TYR A 925 3.87 25.03 44.38
C TYR A 925 2.81 23.98 44.06
N ILE A 926 3.02 22.74 44.52
CA ILE A 926 2.04 21.67 44.45
C ILE A 926 1.48 21.43 45.85
N LYS A 927 0.16 21.56 46.01
CA LYS A 927 -0.57 21.24 47.24
C LYS A 927 -1.77 20.37 46.90
N GLY A 928 -1.90 19.20 47.54
CA GLY A 928 -2.99 18.26 47.25
C GLY A 928 -3.08 17.86 45.77
N GLY A 929 -1.92 17.72 45.09
CA GLY A 929 -1.84 17.35 43.67
C GLY A 929 -2.16 18.46 42.67
N ARG A 930 -2.42 19.69 43.11
CA ARG A 930 -2.71 20.84 42.23
C ARG A 930 -1.65 21.91 42.30
N LYS A 931 -1.38 22.57 41.17
CA LYS A 931 -0.53 23.78 41.12
C LYS A 931 -1.25 24.93 41.84
N VAL A 932 -0.57 25.57 42.78
CA VAL A 932 -1.04 26.73 43.52
C VAL A 932 0.00 27.83 43.42
N VAL A 933 -0.46 29.06 43.16
CA VAL A 933 0.40 30.24 43.11
C VAL A 933 0.30 30.94 44.46
N ILE A 934 1.41 31.04 45.17
CA ILE A 934 1.54 31.87 46.37
C ILE A 934 2.09 33.23 45.91
N LYS A 935 1.37 34.30 46.26
CA LYS A 935 1.75 35.68 45.93
C LYS A 935 2.48 36.33 47.08
#